data_AF-A0A8T3E8N4-F1
#
_entry.id   AF-A0A8T3E8N4-F1
#
_cell.length_a   1.000
_cell.length_b   1.000
_cell.length_c   1.000
_cell.angle_alpha   90.00
_cell.angle_beta   90.00
_cell.angle_gamma   90.00
#
_symmetry.space_group_name_H-M   'P 1'
#
loop_
_entity.id
_entity.type
_entity.pdbx_description
1 polymer ?
#
loop_
_entity_poly.entity_id
_entity_poly.type
_entity_poly.pdbx_seq_one_letter_code
_entity_poly.pdbx_strand_id
1 'polypeptide(L)'
;MSAVSNLITKVVCENQGCLDYKRLSQTLRQSITAPESNIVAILRDTSKFVIVEGKEKRDGNSALSADSLVIAKTSLRVCQKRVICDNCPNLHLCRYFLCGECKFGNKCKHSHDLDLTHNKEVLTGQGLQELKAPALFQLLLQNDTNLLPEICRHYNRGSGEHGSCEHMERCNNLHVCQHFLQDNCNYGAGCKRAHNFNDSAVKILTSRGVSLANLSILKNTYKNRFAITGHTDQPAGLSTRKKETECTQTPSVPPKVSCEELFRALPNPNLIYCPLGSPAAPPAAPVVKERSHHQSSASISEADSNEICLFFIRGSCSFEEKCTRVHHRLPYRWQVLSLLGNTWNDLTNMESIEQAYCNPAKDSSELSPQVNFLTMTSGYSKVRRLSTASSVNKPPHFILTTDWLWYWKNDKGGWSEFGTEPDPKTRASITSKDLEKVYQTNTGIDIHITAGKNRYLVLIKDMFQQNITTKKKREIRRRPRFVSGQEVEKKLKSGTSEAAGSSTMTVPEQWDKKALPEYGYKLIPLSDCSTEFQQVAQLFKRTMYQSTIRSIQRIQNPSLYRVFQWQKEQMQLRTGGRVVEQKLLFHGTDKSFMPAICEQNFDWRICGTNGTAYGKGSYFARDASYSDKYSKPKSVPKSMFGVQVLVGEYTKGTSSYKRPPPNYDSCVDSVNNPAIFVIFEKYQIYPEYIIEYS
;
A
#
# COMPACT_ATOMS: atom_id res chain seq x y z
N MET A 1 7.21 -28.18 32.96
CA MET A 1 6.34 -27.74 31.85
C MET A 1 7.12 -27.41 30.57
N SER A 2 8.10 -26.50 30.58
CA SER A 2 8.86 -26.09 29.37
C SER A 2 9.43 -27.24 28.55
N ALA A 3 10.17 -28.19 29.15
CA ALA A 3 10.72 -29.34 28.44
C ALA A 3 9.66 -30.20 27.72
N VAL A 4 8.51 -30.42 28.37
CA VAL A 4 7.36 -31.12 27.76
C VAL A 4 6.77 -30.30 26.60
N SER A 5 6.68 -28.98 26.74
CA SER A 5 6.25 -28.10 25.66
C SER A 5 7.18 -28.14 24.46
N ASN A 6 8.50 -28.11 24.68
CA ASN A 6 9.49 -28.21 23.61
C ASN A 6 9.42 -29.58 22.92
N LEU A 7 9.27 -30.69 23.67
CA LEU A 7 9.08 -32.03 23.12
C LEU A 7 7.80 -32.14 22.28
N ILE A 8 6.67 -31.61 22.74
CA ILE A 8 5.42 -31.57 21.96
C ILE A 8 5.63 -30.76 20.68
N THR A 9 6.24 -29.57 20.77
CA THR A 9 6.56 -28.74 19.60
C THR A 9 7.43 -29.50 18.62
N LYS A 10 8.46 -30.21 19.09
CA LYS A 10 9.35 -31.05 18.27
C LYS A 10 8.61 -32.18 17.55
N VAL A 11 7.85 -33.00 18.27
CA VAL A 11 7.09 -34.13 17.69
C VAL A 11 6.12 -33.64 16.60
N VAL A 12 5.42 -32.52 16.82
CA VAL A 12 4.51 -31.94 15.83
C VAL A 12 5.27 -31.35 14.64
N CYS A 13 6.41 -30.68 14.85
CA CYS A 13 7.22 -30.13 13.75
C CYS A 13 7.89 -31.21 12.89
N GLU A 14 8.39 -32.29 13.50
CA GLU A 14 8.95 -33.45 12.82
C GLU A 14 7.89 -34.21 11.99
N ASN A 15 6.61 -34.16 12.40
CA ASN A 15 5.46 -34.67 11.63
C ASN A 15 4.86 -33.59 10.71
N GLN A 16 5.65 -33.00 9.81
CA GLN A 16 5.20 -31.99 8.83
C GLN A 16 4.46 -30.78 9.46
N GLY A 17 4.73 -30.45 10.72
CA GLY A 17 4.10 -29.33 11.42
C GLY A 17 2.65 -29.57 11.88
N CYS A 18 2.11 -30.80 11.75
CA CYS A 18 0.78 -31.15 12.26
C CYS A 18 0.63 -32.65 12.60
N LEU A 19 -0.02 -32.99 13.71
CA LEU A 19 -0.27 -34.38 14.13
C LEU A 19 -1.62 -34.52 14.82
N ASP A 20 -2.31 -35.63 14.58
CA ASP A 20 -3.55 -35.98 15.28
C ASP A 20 -3.30 -36.25 16.78
N TYR A 21 -4.26 -35.89 17.63
CA TYR A 21 -4.12 -35.98 19.09
C TYR A 21 -3.85 -37.42 19.57
N LYS A 22 -4.41 -38.43 18.89
CA LYS A 22 -4.18 -39.86 19.16
C LYS A 22 -2.71 -40.23 18.97
N ARG A 23 -2.14 -40.01 17.79
CA ARG A 23 -0.73 -40.34 17.50
C ARG A 23 0.23 -39.47 18.32
N LEU A 24 -0.08 -38.18 18.52
CA LEU A 24 0.70 -37.31 19.39
C LEU A 24 0.76 -37.87 20.82
N SER A 25 -0.39 -38.24 21.40
CA SER A 25 -0.46 -38.82 22.75
C SER A 25 0.26 -40.17 22.84
N GLN A 26 0.19 -41.01 21.81
CA GLN A 26 0.93 -42.27 21.75
C GLN A 26 2.45 -42.04 21.73
N THR A 27 2.97 -41.14 20.89
CA THR A 27 4.40 -40.80 20.83
C THR A 27 4.90 -40.17 22.13
N LEU A 28 4.09 -39.32 22.77
CA LEU A 28 4.45 -38.71 24.06
C LEU A 28 4.48 -39.74 25.19
N ARG A 29 3.52 -40.68 25.26
CA ARG A 29 3.51 -41.75 26.29
C ARG A 29 4.72 -42.70 26.20
N GLN A 30 5.39 -42.79 25.04
CA GLN A 30 6.67 -43.50 24.88
C GLN A 30 7.89 -42.68 25.32
N SER A 31 7.73 -41.37 25.50
CA SER A 31 8.85 -40.41 25.70
C SER A 31 8.84 -39.72 27.07
N ILE A 32 7.67 -39.58 27.70
CA ILE A 32 7.47 -38.87 28.97
C ILE A 32 6.35 -39.48 29.83
N THR A 33 6.60 -39.60 31.13
CA THR A 33 5.59 -39.95 32.14
C THR A 33 4.86 -38.68 32.61
N ALA A 34 3.97 -38.13 31.77
CA ALA A 34 3.22 -36.91 32.07
C ALA A 34 1.69 -37.17 32.11
N PRO A 35 0.95 -36.63 33.11
CA PRO A 35 -0.51 -36.64 33.11
C PRO A 35 -1.09 -35.99 31.87
N GLU A 36 -2.16 -36.57 31.31
CA GLU A 36 -2.76 -36.08 30.07
C GLU A 36 -3.32 -34.64 30.19
N SER A 37 -3.79 -34.27 31.37
CA SER A 37 -4.16 -32.89 31.73
C SER A 37 -3.04 -31.88 31.48
N ASN A 38 -1.77 -32.25 31.71
CA ASN A 38 -0.62 -31.37 31.46
C ASN A 38 -0.31 -31.24 29.96
N ILE A 39 -0.53 -32.30 29.17
CA ILE A 39 -0.41 -32.26 27.71
C ILE A 39 -1.48 -31.32 27.15
N VAL A 40 -2.74 -31.52 27.54
CA VAL A 40 -3.88 -30.67 27.13
C VAL A 40 -3.68 -29.21 27.56
N ALA A 41 -3.15 -28.95 28.76
CA ALA A 41 -2.85 -27.59 29.22
C ALA A 41 -1.79 -26.89 28.36
N ILE A 42 -0.78 -27.63 27.88
CA ILE A 42 0.24 -27.10 26.96
C ILE A 42 -0.32 -26.89 25.55
N LEU A 43 -1.18 -27.80 25.05
CA LEU A 43 -1.82 -27.66 23.74
C LEU A 43 -2.78 -26.46 23.64
N ARG A 44 -3.22 -25.91 24.78
CA ARG A 44 -4.00 -24.66 24.86
C ARG A 44 -3.14 -23.39 24.73
N ASP A 45 -1.81 -23.49 24.63
CA ASP A 45 -0.94 -22.36 24.31
C ASP A 45 -1.13 -21.94 22.84
N THR A 46 -2.02 -20.96 22.64
CA THR A 46 -2.35 -20.42 21.31
C THR A 46 -1.21 -19.62 20.66
N SER A 47 -0.07 -19.43 21.32
CA SER A 47 1.16 -18.92 20.70
C SER A 47 1.96 -20.03 20.00
N LYS A 48 1.92 -21.26 20.53
CA LYS A 48 2.65 -22.44 20.05
C LYS A 48 1.82 -23.44 19.24
N PHE A 49 0.51 -23.50 19.46
CA PHE A 49 -0.37 -24.49 18.84
C PHE A 49 -1.67 -23.91 18.32
N VAL A 50 -2.25 -24.60 17.35
CA VAL A 50 -3.64 -24.46 16.89
C VAL A 50 -4.25 -25.84 16.89
N ILE A 51 -5.46 -25.98 17.43
CA ILE A 51 -6.20 -27.24 17.46
C ILE A 51 -7.40 -27.09 16.52
N VAL A 52 -7.48 -27.95 15.51
CA VAL A 52 -8.69 -28.13 14.70
C VAL A 52 -9.43 -29.34 15.28
N GLU A 53 -10.56 -29.10 15.95
CA GLU A 53 -11.38 -30.16 16.55
C GLU A 53 -11.84 -31.15 15.46
N GLY A 54 -11.74 -32.44 15.76
CA GLY A 54 -12.15 -33.51 14.87
C GLY A 54 -13.66 -33.82 14.93
N LYS A 55 -14.03 -34.99 14.41
CA LYS A 55 -15.41 -35.49 14.29
C LYS A 55 -15.65 -36.78 15.06
N GLU A 56 -14.61 -37.47 15.53
CA GLU A 56 -14.79 -38.65 16.37
C GLU A 56 -15.39 -38.26 17.73
N LYS A 57 -16.20 -39.16 18.31
CA LYS A 57 -16.70 -38.95 19.67
C LYS A 57 -15.51 -38.94 20.63
N ARG A 58 -15.49 -37.99 21.58
CA ARG A 58 -14.51 -37.99 22.66
C ARG A 58 -14.77 -39.18 23.58
N ASP A 59 -13.72 -39.97 23.87
CA ASP A 59 -13.75 -40.91 24.98
C ASP A 59 -14.03 -40.14 26.29
N GLY A 60 -14.76 -40.75 27.23
CA GLY A 60 -15.34 -40.03 28.38
C GLY A 60 -14.36 -39.28 29.30
N ASN A 61 -13.06 -39.59 29.23
CA ASN A 61 -12.00 -38.94 29.99
C ASN A 61 -11.07 -38.04 29.14
N SER A 62 -11.25 -37.97 27.81
CA SER A 62 -10.39 -37.19 26.91
C SER A 62 -10.92 -35.75 26.73
N ALA A 63 -10.02 -34.77 26.82
CA ALA A 63 -10.37 -33.36 26.63
C ALA A 63 -10.51 -32.95 25.15
N LEU A 64 -10.04 -33.77 24.22
CA LEU A 64 -10.05 -33.55 22.75
C LEU A 64 -10.54 -34.83 22.05
N SER A 65 -11.06 -34.72 20.82
CA SER A 65 -11.31 -35.94 20.02
C SER A 65 -9.99 -36.58 19.59
N ALA A 66 -9.97 -37.89 19.39
CA ALA A 66 -8.76 -38.62 19.01
C ALA A 66 -8.24 -38.17 17.62
N ASP A 67 -9.13 -37.78 16.71
CA ASP A 67 -8.84 -37.22 15.38
C ASP A 67 -8.62 -35.69 15.36
N SER A 68 -8.65 -35.00 16.51
CA SER A 68 -8.36 -33.55 16.57
C SER A 68 -6.93 -33.27 16.13
N LEU A 69 -6.75 -32.36 15.17
CA LEU A 69 -5.46 -32.06 14.55
C LEU A 69 -4.74 -30.93 15.30
N VAL A 70 -3.60 -31.26 15.91
CA VAL A 70 -2.68 -30.29 16.53
C VAL A 70 -1.71 -29.78 15.49
N ILE A 71 -1.62 -28.46 15.33
CA ILE A 71 -0.79 -27.78 14.33
C ILE A 71 0.20 -26.87 15.05
N ALA A 72 1.49 -26.94 14.67
CA ALA A 72 2.54 -26.12 15.29
C ALA A 72 2.54 -24.68 14.74
N LYS A 73 2.57 -23.72 15.65
CA LYS A 73 2.51 -22.27 15.40
C LYS A 73 3.72 -21.57 15.99
N THR A 74 4.15 -20.48 15.38
CA THR A 74 5.21 -19.62 15.93
C THR A 74 5.08 -18.17 15.46
N SER A 75 5.55 -17.24 16.29
CA SER A 75 5.80 -15.84 15.96
C SER A 75 7.05 -15.65 15.10
N LEU A 76 7.95 -16.64 15.03
CA LEU A 76 9.27 -16.55 14.42
C LEU A 76 9.21 -16.35 12.90
N ARG A 77 10.00 -15.42 12.37
CA ARG A 77 10.09 -15.09 10.93
C ARG A 77 11.54 -15.02 10.47
N VAL A 78 11.75 -15.08 9.15
CA VAL A 78 13.06 -14.82 8.53
C VAL A 78 13.23 -13.31 8.33
N CYS A 79 14.39 -12.77 8.72
CA CYS A 79 14.68 -11.34 8.60
C CYS A 79 14.77 -10.91 7.12
N GLN A 80 13.97 -9.93 6.72
CA GLN A 80 13.94 -9.39 5.35
C GLN A 80 14.93 -8.21 5.16
N LYS A 81 15.68 -7.81 6.18
CA LYS A 81 16.67 -6.72 6.10
C LYS A 81 17.91 -7.16 5.30
N ARG A 82 18.51 -6.22 4.55
CA ARG A 82 19.72 -6.44 3.72
C ARG A 82 21.00 -5.86 4.36
N VAL A 83 20.94 -5.54 5.65
CA VAL A 83 21.99 -4.86 6.42
C VAL A 83 22.11 -5.60 7.77
N ILE A 84 23.30 -5.60 8.36
CA ILE A 84 23.50 -6.02 9.75
C ILE A 84 22.47 -5.28 10.63
N CYS A 85 21.80 -6.00 11.52
CA CYS A 85 20.80 -5.42 12.40
C CYS A 85 20.92 -5.99 13.81
N ASP A 86 21.38 -5.13 14.70
CA ASP A 86 21.58 -5.42 16.11
C ASP A 86 20.24 -5.74 16.78
N ASN A 87 20.24 -6.69 17.71
CA ASN A 87 19.07 -7.12 18.50
C ASN A 87 17.83 -7.48 17.65
N CYS A 88 18.00 -8.09 16.47
CA CYS A 88 16.87 -8.47 15.62
C CYS A 88 16.12 -9.72 16.13
N PRO A 89 14.79 -9.67 16.37
CA PRO A 89 14.02 -10.81 16.88
C PRO A 89 13.69 -11.89 15.82
N ASN A 90 14.37 -11.87 14.68
CA ASN A 90 14.09 -12.73 13.52
C ASN A 90 15.34 -13.54 13.15
N LEU A 91 15.14 -14.69 12.51
CA LEU A 91 16.25 -15.52 12.03
C LEU A 91 17.01 -14.82 10.89
N HIS A 92 18.32 -14.72 11.04
CA HIS A 92 19.24 -14.33 9.97
C HIS A 92 19.54 -15.57 9.13
N LEU A 93 18.64 -15.89 8.20
CA LEU A 93 18.76 -17.03 7.28
C LEU A 93 18.45 -16.62 5.84
N CYS A 94 19.07 -17.32 4.89
CA CYS A 94 18.74 -17.22 3.49
C CYS A 94 17.38 -17.87 3.19
N ARG A 95 16.42 -17.07 2.73
CA ARG A 95 15.11 -17.52 2.23
C ARG A 95 15.23 -18.72 1.27
N TYR A 96 16.14 -18.65 0.31
CA TYR A 96 16.29 -19.68 -0.73
C TYR A 96 16.81 -21.01 -0.17
N PHE A 97 17.69 -20.96 0.83
CA PHE A 97 18.17 -22.15 1.54
C PHE A 97 17.03 -22.83 2.32
N LEU A 98 16.24 -22.05 3.08
CA LEU A 98 15.06 -22.54 3.80
C LEU A 98 14.03 -23.17 2.85
N CYS A 99 13.73 -22.49 1.74
CA CYS A 99 12.77 -22.98 0.73
C CYS A 99 13.28 -24.18 -0.11
N GLY A 100 14.55 -24.58 0.06
CA GLY A 100 15.10 -25.84 -0.42
C GLY A 100 16.55 -25.72 -0.91
N GLU A 101 16.84 -24.79 -1.83
CA GLU A 101 18.18 -24.61 -2.40
C GLU A 101 18.53 -23.15 -2.68
N CYS A 102 19.70 -22.71 -2.21
CA CYS A 102 20.27 -21.42 -2.55
C CYS A 102 21.36 -21.55 -3.62
N LYS A 103 21.11 -21.02 -4.81
CA LYS A 103 22.03 -21.02 -5.97
C LYS A 103 23.40 -20.37 -5.74
N PHE A 104 23.60 -19.70 -4.60
CA PHE A 104 24.87 -19.08 -4.22
C PHE A 104 25.72 -19.93 -3.25
N GLY A 105 25.15 -20.97 -2.64
CA GLY A 105 25.84 -21.82 -1.65
C GLY A 105 26.56 -20.99 -0.59
N ASN A 106 27.81 -21.37 -0.27
CA ASN A 106 28.66 -20.68 0.71
C ASN A 106 29.07 -19.25 0.30
N LYS A 107 28.72 -18.79 -0.91
CA LYS A 107 28.92 -17.40 -1.39
C LYS A 107 27.66 -16.54 -1.23
N CYS A 108 26.63 -17.03 -0.53
CA CYS A 108 25.42 -16.26 -0.28
C CYS A 108 25.67 -15.10 0.70
N LYS A 109 24.98 -13.96 0.47
CA LYS A 109 25.03 -12.79 1.36
C LYS A 109 24.09 -12.90 2.57
N HIS A 110 23.33 -13.98 2.66
CA HIS A 110 22.48 -14.31 3.80
C HIS A 110 22.95 -15.65 4.37
N SER A 111 23.02 -15.77 5.70
CA SER A 111 23.55 -16.96 6.35
C SER A 111 22.77 -18.23 5.97
N HIS A 112 23.49 -19.34 5.78
CA HIS A 112 22.90 -20.68 5.76
C HIS A 112 23.09 -21.38 7.11
N ASP A 113 23.72 -20.70 8.08
CA ASP A 113 24.10 -21.24 9.37
C ASP A 113 23.01 -21.00 10.42
N LEU A 114 22.45 -22.09 10.94
CA LEU A 114 21.54 -22.11 12.09
C LEU A 114 22.28 -22.00 13.42
N ASP A 115 23.54 -22.42 13.46
CA ASP A 115 24.42 -22.44 14.62
C ASP A 115 25.07 -21.07 14.91
N LEU A 116 24.89 -20.09 14.01
CA LEU A 116 25.22 -18.68 14.19
C LEU A 116 24.64 -18.16 15.52
N THR A 117 25.46 -17.49 16.34
CA THR A 117 25.11 -17.06 17.71
C THR A 117 23.74 -16.37 17.81
N HIS A 118 23.48 -15.41 16.92
CA HIS A 118 22.19 -14.71 16.80
C HIS A 118 21.00 -15.67 16.59
N ASN A 119 21.14 -16.64 15.69
CA ASN A 119 20.09 -17.61 15.40
C ASN A 119 19.88 -18.55 16.61
N LYS A 120 20.95 -18.96 17.31
CA LYS A 120 20.86 -19.74 18.55
C LYS A 120 20.14 -18.99 19.67
N GLU A 121 20.46 -17.72 19.88
CA GLU A 121 19.80 -16.87 20.87
C GLU A 121 18.29 -16.73 20.58
N VAL A 122 17.94 -16.41 19.33
CA VAL A 122 16.54 -16.28 18.89
C VAL A 122 15.77 -17.61 18.99
N LEU A 123 16.37 -18.75 18.64
CA LEU A 123 15.75 -20.06 18.77
C LEU A 123 15.56 -20.46 20.25
N THR A 124 16.58 -20.22 21.09
CA THR A 124 16.53 -20.51 22.53
C THR A 124 15.47 -19.66 23.22
N GLY A 125 15.38 -18.37 22.88
CA GLY A 125 14.35 -17.45 23.36
C GLY A 125 12.91 -17.82 22.95
N GLN A 126 12.71 -18.80 22.07
CA GLN A 126 11.39 -19.35 21.71
C GLN A 126 11.21 -20.83 22.13
N GLY A 127 12.22 -21.47 22.73
CA GLY A 127 12.20 -22.89 23.08
C GLY A 127 12.32 -23.83 21.86
N LEU A 128 12.94 -23.36 20.77
CA LEU A 128 13.05 -24.06 19.48
C LEU A 128 14.49 -24.55 19.17
N GLN A 129 15.43 -24.38 20.11
CA GLN A 129 16.85 -24.73 19.94
C GLN A 129 17.12 -26.23 19.70
N GLU A 130 16.15 -27.10 19.98
CA GLU A 130 16.23 -28.55 19.74
C GLU A 130 15.67 -28.98 18.37
N LEU A 131 15.11 -28.07 17.58
CA LEU A 131 14.57 -28.37 16.26
C LEU A 131 15.68 -28.49 15.21
N LYS A 132 15.83 -29.68 14.62
CA LYS A 132 16.66 -29.88 13.43
C LYS A 132 16.11 -29.10 12.24
N ALA A 133 16.99 -28.72 11.31
CA ALA A 133 16.67 -27.86 10.16
C ALA A 133 15.37 -28.22 9.41
N PRO A 134 15.04 -29.49 9.07
CA PRO A 134 13.80 -29.81 8.35
C PRO A 134 12.53 -29.46 9.14
N ALA A 135 12.51 -29.76 10.45
CA ALA A 135 11.38 -29.48 11.33
C ALA A 135 11.21 -27.98 11.56
N LEU A 136 12.32 -27.24 11.73
CA LEU A 136 12.32 -25.79 11.83
C LEU A 136 11.89 -25.11 10.52
N PHE A 137 12.34 -25.60 9.37
CA PHE A 137 11.97 -25.05 8.06
C PHE A 137 10.48 -25.29 7.78
N GLN A 138 9.94 -26.47 8.10
CA GLN A 138 8.50 -26.74 8.03
C GLN A 138 7.70 -25.77 8.91
N LEU A 139 8.11 -25.60 10.17
CA LEU A 139 7.47 -24.66 11.11
C LEU A 139 7.46 -23.23 10.56
N LEU A 140 8.56 -22.79 9.95
CA LEU A 140 8.66 -21.48 9.32
C LEU A 140 7.81 -21.37 8.04
N LEU A 141 7.80 -22.37 7.15
CA LEU A 141 7.04 -22.34 5.90
C LEU A 141 5.51 -22.23 6.11
N GLN A 142 4.97 -22.79 7.20
CA GLN A 142 3.54 -22.66 7.52
C GLN A 142 3.17 -21.42 8.35
N ASN A 143 4.15 -20.70 8.93
CA ASN A 143 3.92 -19.52 9.79
C ASN A 143 4.38 -18.19 9.18
N ASP A 144 5.48 -18.16 8.43
CA ASP A 144 6.01 -16.95 7.79
C ASP A 144 5.38 -16.75 6.41
N THR A 145 4.40 -15.85 6.35
CA THR A 145 3.64 -15.52 5.15
C THR A 145 4.49 -15.02 3.99
N ASN A 146 5.73 -14.56 4.24
CA ASN A 146 6.65 -14.13 3.19
C ASN A 146 7.22 -15.29 2.38
N LEU A 147 7.37 -16.49 2.97
CA LEU A 147 8.16 -17.58 2.38
C LEU A 147 7.44 -18.31 1.23
N LEU A 148 6.14 -18.56 1.38
CA LEU A 148 5.32 -19.24 0.37
C LEU A 148 4.34 -18.28 -0.33
N PRO A 149 4.14 -18.39 -1.67
CA PRO A 149 3.12 -17.63 -2.40
C PRO A 149 1.72 -17.78 -1.81
N GLU A 150 0.83 -16.83 -2.09
CA GLU A 150 -0.57 -16.95 -1.67
C GLU A 150 -1.39 -17.76 -2.67
N ILE A 151 -2.50 -18.33 -2.21
CA ILE A 151 -3.50 -18.95 -3.08
C ILE A 151 -4.39 -17.86 -3.67
N CYS A 152 -4.62 -17.88 -4.98
CA CYS A 152 -5.36 -16.83 -5.65
C CYS A 152 -6.85 -16.87 -5.28
N ARG A 153 -7.32 -15.89 -4.49
CA ARG A 153 -8.74 -15.75 -4.09
C ARG A 153 -9.66 -15.56 -5.30
N HIS A 154 -9.20 -14.84 -6.33
CA HIS A 154 -9.95 -14.63 -7.58
C HIS A 154 -10.05 -15.90 -8.43
N TYR A 155 -9.01 -16.73 -8.46
CA TYR A 155 -9.08 -18.06 -9.08
C TYR A 155 -10.15 -18.92 -8.39
N ASN A 156 -10.23 -18.86 -7.06
CA ASN A 156 -11.22 -19.59 -6.26
C ASN A 156 -12.64 -19.00 -6.26
N ARG A 157 -12.93 -18.02 -7.13
CA ARG A 157 -14.26 -17.42 -7.35
C ARG A 157 -14.59 -17.42 -8.85
N GLY A 158 -15.85 -17.23 -9.24
CA GLY A 158 -16.26 -17.17 -10.65
C GLY A 158 -16.22 -18.51 -11.40
N SER A 159 -16.88 -18.56 -12.57
CA SER A 159 -17.20 -19.80 -13.30
C SER A 159 -16.18 -20.22 -14.37
N GLY A 160 -15.33 -19.32 -14.84
CA GLY A 160 -14.35 -19.57 -15.92
C GLY A 160 -13.17 -20.47 -15.52
N GLU A 161 -12.31 -20.78 -16.48
CA GLU A 161 -11.11 -21.62 -16.28
C GLU A 161 -10.16 -21.05 -15.22
N HIS A 162 -9.84 -19.75 -15.31
CA HIS A 162 -9.10 -19.02 -14.29
C HIS A 162 -10.01 -18.40 -13.21
N GLY A 163 -11.24 -18.88 -13.09
CA GLY A 163 -12.25 -18.34 -12.18
C GLY A 163 -12.64 -16.91 -12.53
N SER A 164 -12.32 -15.98 -11.63
CA SER A 164 -12.44 -14.53 -11.79
C SER A 164 -11.07 -13.82 -11.81
N CYS A 165 -9.97 -14.56 -12.03
CA CYS A 165 -8.63 -13.98 -12.05
C CYS A 165 -8.27 -13.41 -13.43
N GLU A 166 -8.44 -12.11 -13.57
CA GLU A 166 -8.05 -11.30 -14.74
C GLU A 166 -6.56 -11.43 -15.13
N HIS A 167 -5.70 -11.85 -14.20
CA HIS A 167 -4.27 -12.05 -14.46
C HIS A 167 -3.95 -13.38 -15.15
N MET A 168 -4.88 -14.35 -15.14
CA MET A 168 -4.76 -15.60 -15.89
C MET A 168 -3.41 -16.31 -15.61
N GLU A 169 -2.72 -16.81 -16.63
CA GLU A 169 -1.36 -17.39 -16.52
C GLU A 169 -0.29 -16.45 -15.93
N ARG A 170 -0.52 -15.13 -15.94
CA ARG A 170 0.43 -14.12 -15.41
C ARG A 170 0.18 -13.79 -13.94
N CYS A 171 -0.71 -14.53 -13.26
CA CYS A 171 -0.96 -14.32 -11.85
C CYS A 171 0.25 -14.71 -11.00
N ASN A 172 0.62 -13.84 -10.05
CA ASN A 172 1.73 -14.08 -9.13
C ASN A 172 1.34 -14.92 -7.89
N ASN A 173 0.13 -15.47 -7.87
CA ASN A 173 -0.45 -16.26 -6.78
C ASN A 173 -0.95 -17.60 -7.34
N LEU A 174 -0.92 -18.67 -6.53
CA LEU A 174 -1.15 -20.03 -7.02
C LEU A 174 -2.61 -20.25 -7.43
N HIS A 175 -2.80 -20.72 -8.66
CA HIS A 175 -4.10 -21.13 -9.20
C HIS A 175 -4.41 -22.58 -8.80
N VAL A 176 -4.60 -22.77 -7.48
CA VAL A 176 -4.93 -24.05 -6.83
C VAL A 176 -6.23 -23.88 -6.06
N CYS A 177 -7.03 -24.94 -5.98
CA CYS A 177 -8.27 -24.99 -5.23
C CYS A 177 -7.99 -24.84 -3.71
N GLN A 178 -8.45 -23.75 -3.11
CA GLN A 178 -8.32 -23.50 -1.66
C GLN A 178 -9.03 -24.60 -0.86
N HIS A 179 -10.23 -25.01 -1.28
CA HIS A 179 -10.99 -26.05 -0.61
C HIS A 179 -10.31 -27.44 -0.64
N PHE A 180 -9.52 -27.73 -1.68
CA PHE A 180 -8.69 -28.93 -1.74
C PHE A 180 -7.51 -28.87 -0.76
N LEU A 181 -6.87 -27.70 -0.64
CA LEU A 181 -5.81 -27.47 0.35
C LEU A 181 -6.34 -27.47 1.79
N GLN A 182 -7.64 -27.26 2.00
CA GLN A 182 -8.33 -27.35 3.29
C GLN A 182 -9.05 -28.69 3.53
N ASP A 183 -8.88 -29.69 2.64
CA ASP A 183 -9.58 -30.99 2.67
C ASP A 183 -11.12 -30.92 2.79
N ASN A 184 -11.73 -29.87 2.22
CA ASN A 184 -13.17 -29.61 2.28
C ASN A 184 -13.81 -29.28 0.90
N CYS A 185 -13.20 -29.73 -0.20
CA CYS A 185 -13.76 -29.54 -1.55
C CYS A 185 -14.85 -30.57 -1.88
N ASN A 186 -16.11 -30.16 -1.72
CA ASN A 186 -17.30 -30.97 -2.00
C ASN A 186 -17.44 -31.41 -3.48
N TYR A 187 -16.65 -30.87 -4.41
CA TYR A 187 -16.72 -31.18 -5.84
C TYR A 187 -15.83 -32.36 -6.27
N GLY A 188 -14.92 -32.85 -5.41
CA GLY A 188 -14.05 -33.98 -5.71
C GLY A 188 -13.28 -33.83 -7.03
N ALA A 189 -13.28 -34.86 -7.87
CA ALA A 189 -12.66 -34.82 -9.20
C ALA A 189 -13.38 -33.89 -10.19
N GLY A 190 -14.65 -33.53 -9.95
CA GLY A 190 -15.43 -32.60 -10.77
C GLY A 190 -15.19 -31.12 -10.46
N CYS A 191 -14.19 -30.78 -9.64
CA CYS A 191 -13.91 -29.39 -9.32
C CYS A 191 -13.30 -28.64 -10.51
N LYS A 192 -13.88 -27.48 -10.86
CA LYS A 192 -13.35 -26.57 -11.89
C LYS A 192 -12.05 -25.83 -11.48
N ARG A 193 -11.35 -26.31 -10.46
CA ARG A 193 -10.17 -25.68 -9.83
C ARG A 193 -9.12 -26.75 -9.56
N ALA A 194 -7.84 -26.45 -9.80
CA ALA A 194 -6.78 -27.45 -9.75
C ALA A 194 -6.64 -28.09 -8.36
N HIS A 195 -6.70 -29.42 -8.30
CA HIS A 195 -6.46 -30.26 -7.12
C HIS A 195 -5.00 -30.77 -7.09
N ASN A 196 -4.07 -30.00 -7.66
CA ASN A 196 -2.64 -30.27 -7.69
C ASN A 196 -1.86 -28.95 -7.82
N PHE A 197 -0.53 -29.01 -7.66
CA PHE A 197 0.36 -27.93 -8.06
C PHE A 197 0.80 -28.19 -9.52
N ASN A 198 0.01 -27.70 -10.47
CA ASN A 198 0.31 -27.81 -11.90
C ASN A 198 1.55 -26.99 -12.32
N ASP A 199 2.00 -27.13 -13.57
CA ASP A 199 3.17 -26.44 -14.12
C ASP A 199 3.20 -24.93 -13.87
N SER A 200 2.05 -24.26 -13.88
CA SER A 200 1.96 -22.82 -13.58
C SER A 200 2.26 -22.55 -12.09
N ALA A 201 1.64 -23.31 -11.19
CA ALA A 201 1.95 -23.26 -9.77
C ALA A 201 3.42 -23.61 -9.49
N VAL A 202 3.98 -24.62 -10.15
CA VAL A 202 5.40 -25.03 -10.05
C VAL A 202 6.35 -23.93 -10.55
N LYS A 203 6.04 -23.26 -11.67
CA LYS A 203 6.80 -22.10 -12.16
C LYS A 203 6.78 -20.95 -11.14
N ILE A 204 5.63 -20.64 -10.53
CA ILE A 204 5.54 -19.62 -9.47
C ILE A 204 6.37 -20.03 -8.24
N LEU A 205 6.24 -21.27 -7.76
CA LEU A 205 6.94 -21.80 -6.59
C LEU A 205 8.47 -21.79 -6.78
N THR A 206 8.96 -22.33 -7.90
CA THR A 206 10.39 -22.35 -8.23
C THR A 206 10.97 -20.95 -8.43
N SER A 207 10.21 -20.01 -9.04
CA SER A 207 10.62 -18.61 -9.14
C SER A 207 10.81 -17.92 -7.78
N ARG A 208 10.08 -18.37 -6.75
CA ARG A 208 10.16 -17.88 -5.36
C ARG A 208 11.20 -18.61 -4.51
N GLY A 209 11.90 -19.58 -5.09
CA GLY A 209 12.97 -20.36 -4.44
C GLY A 209 12.52 -21.69 -3.81
N VAL A 210 11.28 -22.14 -4.05
CA VAL A 210 10.78 -23.40 -3.48
C VAL A 210 11.25 -24.58 -4.32
N SER A 211 11.98 -25.51 -3.72
CA SER A 211 12.45 -26.74 -4.37
C SER A 211 11.31 -27.71 -4.68
N LEU A 212 11.45 -28.48 -5.77
CA LEU A 212 10.50 -29.53 -6.18
C LEU A 212 10.35 -30.61 -5.09
N ALA A 213 11.39 -30.87 -4.30
CA ALA A 213 11.35 -31.81 -3.18
C ALA A 213 10.28 -31.44 -2.12
N ASN A 214 9.98 -30.14 -1.98
CA ASN A 214 8.98 -29.65 -1.02
C ASN A 214 7.53 -29.75 -1.53
N LEU A 215 7.29 -30.06 -2.81
CA LEU A 215 5.92 -30.14 -3.37
C LEU A 215 5.04 -31.18 -2.64
N SER A 216 5.65 -32.28 -2.17
CA SER A 216 4.99 -33.35 -1.43
C SER A 216 4.39 -32.87 -0.10
N ILE A 217 5.10 -31.98 0.61
CA ILE A 217 4.69 -31.42 1.92
C ILE A 217 3.92 -30.10 1.78
N LEU A 218 3.93 -29.44 0.61
CA LEU A 218 3.23 -28.17 0.41
C LEU A 218 1.72 -28.26 0.68
N LYS A 219 1.04 -29.37 0.34
CA LYS A 219 -0.40 -29.49 0.59
C LYS A 219 -0.72 -29.31 2.08
N ASN A 220 -0.01 -30.05 2.94
CA ASN A 220 -0.16 -29.97 4.40
C ASN A 220 0.35 -28.64 4.95
N THR A 221 1.42 -28.07 4.38
CA THR A 221 1.93 -26.74 4.75
C THR A 221 0.90 -25.63 4.49
N TYR A 222 0.17 -25.67 3.36
CA TYR A 222 -0.93 -24.75 3.08
C TYR A 222 -2.15 -25.01 3.97
N LYS A 223 -2.52 -26.28 4.22
CA LYS A 223 -3.57 -26.65 5.17
C LYS A 223 -3.31 -26.05 6.56
N ASN A 224 -2.08 -26.22 7.06
CA ASN A 224 -1.63 -25.69 8.33
C ASN A 224 -1.65 -24.16 8.34
N ARG A 225 -1.13 -23.50 7.28
CA ARG A 225 -1.21 -22.04 7.13
C ARG A 225 -2.65 -21.52 7.18
N PHE A 226 -3.59 -22.17 6.49
CA PHE A 226 -5.00 -21.78 6.50
C PHE A 226 -5.62 -21.88 7.90
N ALA A 227 -5.36 -22.95 8.65
CA ALA A 227 -5.81 -23.08 10.03
C ALA A 227 -5.19 -22.00 10.94
N ILE A 228 -3.88 -21.78 10.84
CA ILE A 228 -3.15 -20.75 11.61
C ILE A 228 -3.72 -19.35 11.37
N THR A 229 -4.14 -19.04 10.13
CA THR A 229 -4.80 -17.75 9.80
C THR A 229 -6.31 -17.71 10.11
N GLY A 230 -7.02 -18.85 10.12
CA GLY A 230 -8.47 -18.88 10.33
C GLY A 230 -8.89 -18.59 11.78
N HIS A 231 -8.02 -18.90 12.74
CA HIS A 231 -8.29 -18.72 14.17
C HIS A 231 -8.06 -17.29 14.72
N THR A 232 -7.70 -16.30 13.88
CA THR A 232 -7.57 -14.90 14.34
C THR A 232 -8.86 -14.08 14.22
N ASP A 233 -9.84 -14.54 13.44
CA ASP A 233 -10.95 -13.71 12.96
C ASP A 233 -12.32 -14.08 13.58
N GLN A 234 -12.34 -14.76 14.73
CA GLN A 234 -13.58 -15.05 15.49
C GLN A 234 -13.69 -14.27 16.80
N PRO A 235 -14.57 -13.25 16.87
CA PRO A 235 -15.17 -12.82 18.13
C PRO A 235 -15.97 -13.97 18.75
N ALA A 236 -15.98 -14.04 20.09
CA ALA A 236 -16.72 -15.09 20.79
C ALA A 236 -18.24 -14.89 20.68
N GLY A 237 -18.93 -15.90 20.14
CA GLY A 237 -20.38 -16.06 20.25
C GLY A 237 -21.20 -15.71 19.02
N LEU A 238 -21.56 -16.72 18.23
CA LEU A 238 -22.94 -16.99 17.80
C LEU A 238 -23.02 -18.37 17.14
N SER A 239 -23.80 -19.28 17.74
CA SER A 239 -24.02 -20.62 17.18
C SER A 239 -25.17 -20.60 16.17
N THR A 240 -24.85 -20.63 14.88
CA THR A 240 -25.85 -20.77 13.80
C THR A 240 -26.13 -22.24 13.52
N ARG A 241 -27.34 -22.69 13.89
CA ARG A 241 -27.82 -24.06 13.65
C ARG A 241 -27.81 -24.40 12.15
N LYS A 242 -27.59 -25.68 11.83
CA LYS A 242 -27.96 -26.24 10.52
C LYS A 242 -29.44 -25.95 10.23
N LYS A 243 -29.76 -25.75 8.95
CA LYS A 243 -31.02 -26.20 8.36
C LYS A 243 -30.71 -27.14 7.19
N GLU A 244 -31.16 -28.37 7.31
CA GLU A 244 -31.37 -29.25 6.16
C GLU A 244 -32.67 -28.82 5.45
N THR A 245 -32.76 -29.01 4.13
CA THR A 245 -34.02 -29.05 3.38
C THR A 245 -33.80 -29.86 2.10
N GLU A 246 -34.79 -30.63 1.69
CA GLU A 246 -34.63 -31.75 0.74
C GLU A 246 -34.88 -31.37 -0.74
N CYS A 247 -34.68 -32.36 -1.61
CA CYS A 247 -34.88 -32.28 -3.06
C CYS A 247 -36.31 -32.69 -3.45
N THR A 248 -36.90 -32.06 -4.47
CA THR A 248 -37.97 -32.69 -5.27
C THR A 248 -38.06 -32.17 -6.72
N GLN A 249 -37.59 -33.01 -7.64
CA GLN A 249 -38.16 -33.30 -8.99
C GLN A 249 -38.23 -32.23 -10.11
N THR A 250 -38.06 -32.71 -11.35
CA THR A 250 -38.09 -31.98 -12.63
C THR A 250 -39.16 -32.53 -13.58
N PRO A 251 -39.71 -31.68 -14.47
CA PRO A 251 -39.73 -31.96 -15.93
C PRO A 251 -39.44 -30.69 -16.79
N SER A 252 -39.13 -30.73 -18.09
CA SER A 252 -38.65 -31.79 -19.01
C SER A 252 -38.02 -31.16 -20.29
N VAL A 253 -37.38 -31.96 -21.14
CA VAL A 253 -36.64 -31.62 -22.39
C VAL A 253 -36.79 -32.86 -23.33
N PRO A 254 -37.00 -32.81 -24.67
CA PRO A 254 -36.04 -32.29 -25.69
C PRO A 254 -36.74 -31.77 -27.01
N PRO A 255 -36.12 -31.65 -28.21
CA PRO A 255 -34.70 -31.83 -28.63
C PRO A 255 -34.05 -30.69 -29.44
N LYS A 256 -32.79 -30.90 -29.88
CA LYS A 256 -31.94 -30.04 -30.74
C LYS A 256 -31.57 -30.77 -32.05
N VAL A 257 -31.20 -30.01 -33.10
CA VAL A 257 -30.15 -30.27 -34.13
C VAL A 257 -29.74 -28.86 -34.65
N SER A 258 -28.51 -28.32 -34.69
CA SER A 258 -27.12 -28.71 -35.02
C SER A 258 -26.70 -28.52 -36.50
N CYS A 259 -25.48 -28.01 -36.73
CA CYS A 259 -24.64 -28.19 -37.93
C CYS A 259 -23.21 -27.68 -37.66
N GLU A 260 -22.26 -28.12 -38.48
CA GLU A 260 -20.80 -28.10 -38.19
C GLU A 260 -19.98 -28.08 -39.52
N GLU A 261 -18.64 -27.95 -39.44
CA GLU A 261 -17.65 -28.15 -40.53
C GLU A 261 -17.48 -27.05 -41.64
N LEU A 262 -16.49 -27.14 -42.56
CA LEU A 262 -15.04 -26.83 -42.43
C LEU A 262 -14.35 -26.64 -43.83
N PHE A 263 -13.52 -25.60 -44.00
CA PHE A 263 -12.35 -25.45 -44.91
C PHE A 263 -12.41 -25.33 -46.49
N ARG A 264 -11.45 -24.51 -47.00
CA ARG A 264 -10.89 -24.35 -48.39
C ARG A 264 -11.78 -23.62 -49.43
N ALA A 265 -11.29 -22.86 -50.42
CA ALA A 265 -9.95 -22.77 -51.06
C ALA A 265 -9.52 -21.32 -51.47
N LEU A 266 -8.41 -21.18 -52.24
CA LEU A 266 -7.85 -19.92 -52.79
C LEU A 266 -8.22 -19.71 -54.28
N PRO A 267 -8.01 -18.51 -54.88
CA PRO A 267 -6.73 -18.23 -55.57
C PRO A 267 -6.14 -16.81 -55.39
N ASN A 268 -4.93 -16.60 -55.90
CA ASN A 268 -4.14 -15.34 -55.95
C ASN A 268 -3.98 -14.90 -57.43
N PRO A 269 -3.81 -13.59 -57.75
CA PRO A 269 -2.53 -13.20 -58.40
C PRO A 269 -1.98 -11.78 -58.12
N ASN A 270 -0.69 -11.72 -57.76
CA ASN A 270 0.44 -11.04 -58.44
C ASN A 270 0.10 -10.01 -59.57
N LEU A 271 0.76 -8.84 -59.76
CA LEU A 271 1.97 -8.20 -59.16
C LEU A 271 1.76 -6.64 -59.11
N ILE A 272 2.55 -5.60 -59.47
CA ILE A 272 3.85 -5.32 -60.15
C ILE A 272 4.47 -3.99 -59.63
N TYR A 273 5.80 -4.01 -59.35
CA TYR A 273 6.86 -2.97 -59.24
C TYR A 273 6.70 -1.49 -58.77
N CYS A 274 7.83 -0.99 -58.23
CA CYS A 274 8.21 0.37 -57.78
C CYS A 274 8.91 1.17 -58.94
N PRO A 275 9.56 2.38 -58.82
CA PRO A 275 10.26 2.92 -57.62
C PRO A 275 10.52 4.47 -57.47
N LEU A 276 11.41 4.78 -56.50
CA LEU A 276 12.29 5.96 -56.31
C LEU A 276 11.76 7.22 -55.58
N GLY A 277 12.64 7.76 -54.70
CA GLY A 277 12.48 9.04 -54.00
C GLY A 277 13.05 9.03 -52.57
N SER A 278 14.29 9.50 -52.37
CA SER A 278 14.90 9.67 -51.04
C SER A 278 15.78 10.92 -50.96
N PRO A 279 15.83 11.58 -49.79
CA PRO A 279 17.07 12.26 -49.39
C PRO A 279 17.48 12.04 -47.91
N ALA A 280 18.80 11.91 -47.72
CA ALA A 280 19.65 12.23 -46.56
C ALA A 280 19.17 12.01 -45.09
N ALA A 281 20.07 11.44 -44.27
CA ALA A 281 19.87 11.25 -42.83
C ALA A 281 20.79 12.17 -41.96
N PRO A 282 20.31 12.66 -40.79
CA PRO A 282 21.13 13.27 -39.74
C PRO A 282 21.71 12.21 -38.76
N PRO A 283 22.62 12.57 -37.83
CA PRO A 283 23.64 11.62 -37.33
C PRO A 283 23.19 10.64 -36.22
N ALA A 284 23.97 9.57 -36.08
CA ALA A 284 23.71 8.46 -35.18
C ALA A 284 23.85 8.81 -33.68
N ALA A 285 22.87 8.36 -32.88
CA ALA A 285 22.96 8.32 -31.42
C ALA A 285 23.82 7.12 -30.94
N PRO A 286 24.47 7.18 -29.78
CA PRO A 286 25.39 6.14 -29.31
C PRO A 286 24.70 4.80 -29.02
N VAL A 287 25.41 3.71 -29.35
CA VAL A 287 24.92 2.32 -29.21
C VAL A 287 24.63 1.96 -27.76
N VAL A 288 23.35 1.78 -27.42
CA VAL A 288 22.92 1.22 -26.15
C VAL A 288 23.14 -0.29 -26.16
N LYS A 289 24.23 -0.75 -25.53
CA LYS A 289 24.38 -2.18 -25.21
C LYS A 289 23.30 -2.60 -24.21
N GLU A 290 22.65 -3.74 -24.48
CA GLU A 290 21.73 -4.35 -23.52
C GLU A 290 22.44 -4.56 -22.16
N ARG A 291 21.78 -4.13 -21.08
CA ARG A 291 22.19 -4.43 -19.70
C ARG A 291 20.99 -4.98 -18.96
N SER A 292 21.25 -6.06 -18.20
CA SER A 292 20.24 -6.82 -17.48
C SER A 292 19.42 -5.94 -16.52
N HIS A 293 18.11 -6.21 -16.44
CA HIS A 293 17.18 -5.48 -15.59
C HIS A 293 17.47 -5.72 -14.09
N HIS A 294 18.28 -4.83 -13.48
CA HIS A 294 18.32 -4.71 -12.03
C HIS A 294 17.00 -4.12 -11.51
N GLN A 295 16.21 -4.92 -10.80
CA GLN A 295 15.04 -4.45 -10.06
C GLN A 295 15.46 -3.53 -8.90
N SER A 296 15.38 -2.22 -9.11
CA SER A 296 15.59 -1.22 -8.05
C SER A 296 14.32 -1.03 -7.23
N SER A 297 14.20 -1.76 -6.11
CA SER A 297 13.15 -1.54 -5.12
C SER A 297 13.35 -0.21 -4.39
N ALA A 298 12.71 0.86 -4.88
CA ALA A 298 12.68 2.16 -4.21
C ALA A 298 11.59 2.15 -3.12
N SER A 299 11.96 2.52 -1.89
CA SER A 299 11.07 2.51 -0.73
C SER A 299 10.13 3.72 -0.71
N ILE A 300 8.84 3.48 -0.48
CA ILE A 300 7.88 4.49 -0.03
C ILE A 300 8.36 5.04 1.34
N SER A 301 8.15 6.34 1.58
CA SER A 301 8.41 6.99 2.87
C SER A 301 7.47 6.43 3.95
N GLU A 302 8.02 6.02 5.10
CA GLU A 302 7.25 5.44 6.21
C GLU A 302 6.11 6.37 6.71
N ALA A 303 6.25 7.68 6.52
CA ALA A 303 5.19 8.66 6.76
C ALA A 303 3.96 8.48 5.85
N ASP A 304 4.13 8.30 4.53
CA ASP A 304 3.02 8.12 3.57
C ASP A 304 2.22 6.84 3.88
N SER A 305 2.89 5.79 4.38
CA SER A 305 2.24 4.53 4.78
C SER A 305 1.51 4.57 6.11
N ASN A 306 1.70 5.63 6.91
CA ASN A 306 1.06 5.82 8.21
C ASN A 306 0.01 6.96 8.20
N GLU A 307 -0.18 7.64 7.07
CA GLU A 307 -1.26 8.60 6.85
C GLU A 307 -2.60 7.87 6.63
N ILE A 308 -3.69 8.39 7.22
CA ILE A 308 -5.04 7.86 7.05
C ILE A 308 -5.63 8.35 5.72
N CYS A 309 -6.26 7.45 4.97
CA CYS A 309 -6.78 7.73 3.64
C CYS A 309 -8.04 8.62 3.68
N LEU A 310 -7.86 9.91 3.32
CA LEU A 310 -8.97 10.87 3.19
C LEU A 310 -10.06 10.40 2.20
N PHE A 311 -9.69 9.69 1.13
CA PHE A 311 -10.67 9.12 0.19
C PHE A 311 -11.46 7.97 0.82
N PHE A 312 -10.86 7.17 1.70
CA PHE A 312 -11.58 6.09 2.41
C PHE A 312 -12.60 6.65 3.40
N ILE A 313 -12.25 7.68 4.17
CA ILE A 313 -13.20 8.34 5.09
C ILE A 313 -14.40 8.92 4.31
N ARG A 314 -14.19 9.36 3.06
CA ARG A 314 -15.24 9.85 2.15
C ARG A 314 -15.88 8.76 1.27
N GLY A 315 -15.66 7.48 1.56
CA GLY A 315 -16.26 6.35 0.82
C GLY A 315 -15.82 6.19 -0.64
N SER A 316 -14.77 6.89 -1.09
CA SER A 316 -14.33 6.99 -2.50
C SER A 316 -12.95 6.39 -2.78
N CYS A 317 -12.38 5.58 -1.87
CA CYS A 317 -11.07 4.96 -2.13
C CYS A 317 -11.17 3.73 -3.04
N SER A 318 -10.97 3.95 -4.34
CA SER A 318 -10.93 2.94 -5.41
C SER A 318 -9.83 1.86 -5.31
N PHE A 319 -8.95 1.92 -4.30
CA PHE A 319 -7.83 0.96 -4.16
C PHE A 319 -8.10 -0.16 -3.15
N GLU A 320 -9.14 -0.09 -2.32
CA GLU A 320 -9.44 -1.12 -1.30
C GLU A 320 -8.18 -1.50 -0.49
N GLU A 321 -7.95 -2.79 -0.24
CA GLU A 321 -6.78 -3.35 0.46
C GLU A 321 -5.43 -3.12 -0.27
N LYS A 322 -5.42 -2.50 -1.46
CA LYS A 322 -4.20 -2.09 -2.18
C LYS A 322 -3.81 -0.64 -1.87
N CYS A 323 -4.59 0.10 -1.08
CA CYS A 323 -4.23 1.47 -0.72
C CYS A 323 -2.99 1.49 0.17
N THR A 324 -2.01 2.32 -0.17
CA THR A 324 -0.79 2.46 0.64
C THR A 324 -1.03 3.26 1.93
N ARG A 325 -2.21 3.88 2.09
CA ARG A 325 -2.63 4.65 3.28
C ARG A 325 -3.52 3.81 4.16
N VAL A 326 -3.53 4.12 5.46
CA VAL A 326 -4.34 3.40 6.44
C VAL A 326 -5.82 3.70 6.21
N HIS A 327 -6.61 2.64 6.01
CA HIS A 327 -8.07 2.72 6.01
C HIS A 327 -8.59 2.75 7.46
N HIS A 328 -9.30 3.84 7.81
CA HIS A 328 -9.94 4.03 9.10
C HIS A 328 -11.07 5.06 8.97
N ARG A 329 -12.11 4.97 9.82
CA ARG A 329 -13.35 5.78 9.71
C ARG A 329 -13.27 7.17 10.33
N LEU A 330 -12.27 7.42 11.18
CA LEU A 330 -12.01 8.71 11.85
C LEU A 330 -10.73 9.35 11.28
N PRO A 331 -10.56 10.69 11.36
CA PRO A 331 -9.36 11.37 10.88
C PRO A 331 -8.10 11.13 11.75
N TYR A 332 -8.25 10.36 12.84
CA TYR A 332 -7.21 9.89 13.74
C TYR A 332 -7.41 8.39 14.03
N ARG A 333 -6.33 7.67 14.37
CA ARG A 333 -6.39 6.28 14.84
C ARG A 333 -5.34 6.05 15.91
N TRP A 334 -5.76 5.63 17.10
CA TRP A 334 -4.87 5.35 18.24
C TRP A 334 -4.54 3.87 18.30
N GLN A 335 -3.23 3.56 18.37
CA GLN A 335 -2.74 2.18 18.41
C GLN A 335 -1.66 2.00 19.48
N VAL A 336 -1.69 0.86 20.16
CA VAL A 336 -0.67 0.42 21.11
C VAL A 336 0.18 -0.68 20.49
N LEU A 337 1.49 -0.61 20.69
CA LEU A 337 2.42 -1.66 20.29
C LEU A 337 2.23 -2.85 21.23
N SER A 338 2.02 -4.03 20.67
CA SER A 338 2.02 -5.29 21.42
C SER A 338 3.29 -5.41 22.26
N LEU A 339 3.19 -6.02 23.45
CA LEU A 339 4.34 -6.28 24.33
C LEU A 339 5.43 -7.12 23.64
N LEU A 340 5.09 -7.84 22.56
CA LEU A 340 6.01 -8.58 21.69
C LEU A 340 6.65 -7.71 20.58
N GLY A 341 6.52 -6.38 20.64
CA GLY A 341 7.21 -5.40 19.79
C GLY A 341 6.81 -5.34 18.31
N ASN A 342 6.05 -6.32 17.80
CA ASN A 342 5.93 -6.57 16.37
C ASN A 342 4.59 -6.19 15.71
N THR A 343 3.54 -5.85 16.47
CA THR A 343 2.23 -5.45 15.92
C THR A 343 1.65 -4.23 16.61
N TRP A 344 0.97 -3.37 15.85
CA TRP A 344 0.21 -2.22 16.35
C TRP A 344 -1.28 -2.59 16.41
N ASN A 345 -1.83 -2.64 17.61
CA ASN A 345 -3.22 -3.01 17.87
C ASN A 345 -4.03 -1.75 18.19
N ASP A 346 -5.28 -1.66 17.75
CA ASP A 346 -6.12 -0.48 18.01
C ASP A 346 -6.51 -0.36 19.50
N LEU A 347 -6.54 0.87 20.01
CA LEU A 347 -7.06 1.16 21.35
C LEU A 347 -8.58 1.36 21.31
N THR A 348 -9.30 0.65 22.19
CA THR A 348 -10.78 0.64 22.24
C THR A 348 -11.39 2.02 22.46
N ASN A 349 -10.84 2.79 23.41
CA ASN A 349 -11.37 4.08 23.84
C ASN A 349 -10.84 5.27 23.02
N MET A 350 -10.49 5.05 21.74
CA MET A 350 -9.71 5.99 20.92
C MET A 350 -10.29 7.41 20.76
N GLU A 351 -11.61 7.60 20.83
CA GLU A 351 -12.22 8.93 20.75
C GLU A 351 -12.06 9.74 22.05
N SER A 352 -12.16 9.08 23.22
CA SER A 352 -11.85 9.69 24.52
C SER A 352 -10.35 9.99 24.65
N ILE A 353 -9.49 9.08 24.16
CA ILE A 353 -8.04 9.29 24.10
C ILE A 353 -7.69 10.48 23.20
N GLU A 354 -8.32 10.60 22.02
CA GLU A 354 -8.16 11.76 21.14
C GLU A 354 -8.64 13.06 21.81
N GLN A 355 -9.85 13.08 22.40
CA GLN A 355 -10.40 14.26 23.06
C GLN A 355 -9.49 14.74 24.21
N ALA A 356 -8.93 13.80 24.97
CA ALA A 356 -7.95 14.10 26.01
C ALA A 356 -6.63 14.62 25.42
N TYR A 357 -6.12 14.02 24.33
CA TYR A 357 -4.89 14.46 23.67
C TYR A 357 -5.02 15.87 23.08
N CYS A 358 -6.15 16.19 22.44
CA CYS A 358 -6.41 17.51 21.84
C CYS A 358 -6.31 18.66 22.87
N ASN A 359 -6.58 18.38 24.14
CA ASN A 359 -6.46 19.38 25.20
C ASN A 359 -4.97 19.60 25.57
N PRO A 360 -4.39 20.80 25.33
CA PRO A 360 -2.98 21.05 25.64
C PRO A 360 -2.66 21.00 27.14
N ALA A 361 -3.67 21.08 28.03
CA ALA A 361 -3.50 20.96 29.47
C ALA A 361 -3.43 19.50 29.98
N LYS A 362 -3.73 18.49 29.16
CA LYS A 362 -3.67 17.07 29.56
C LYS A 362 -2.38 16.39 29.11
N ASP A 363 -1.81 15.62 30.05
CA ASP A 363 -0.60 14.81 29.86
C ASP A 363 -0.91 13.32 29.67
N SER A 364 -2.13 12.88 29.98
CA SER A 364 -2.59 11.50 29.79
C SER A 364 -4.10 11.41 29.54
N SER A 365 -4.57 10.23 29.11
CA SER A 365 -5.99 9.87 29.09
C SER A 365 -6.52 9.50 30.49
N GLU A 366 -7.82 9.68 30.71
CA GLU A 366 -8.47 9.37 32.00
C GLU A 366 -8.91 7.91 32.10
N LEU A 367 -9.32 7.30 30.98
CA LEU A 367 -9.78 5.91 30.94
C LEU A 367 -8.64 4.92 30.71
N SER A 368 -8.82 3.71 31.24
CA SER A 368 -7.94 2.57 31.00
C SER A 368 -8.14 1.99 29.58
N PRO A 369 -7.08 1.51 28.90
CA PRO A 369 -5.67 1.61 29.29
C PRO A 369 -5.16 3.06 29.14
N GLN A 370 -4.50 3.57 30.19
CA GLN A 370 -4.07 4.97 30.23
C GLN A 370 -2.88 5.21 29.28
N VAL A 371 -3.08 6.14 28.34
CA VAL A 371 -2.04 6.65 27.43
C VAL A 371 -1.40 7.89 28.06
N ASN A 372 -0.07 7.92 28.16
CA ASN A 372 0.72 9.12 28.44
C ASN A 372 1.10 9.80 27.11
N PHE A 373 0.75 11.08 26.97
CA PHE A 373 0.91 11.88 25.76
C PHE A 373 2.27 12.58 25.63
N LEU A 374 3.10 12.56 26.68
CA LEU A 374 4.46 13.09 26.67
C LEU A 374 5.46 12.01 26.26
N THR A 375 5.32 10.80 26.81
CA THR A 375 6.15 9.64 26.46
C THR A 375 5.63 8.85 25.26
N MET A 376 4.37 9.04 24.88
CA MET A 376 3.65 8.21 23.90
C MET A 376 3.72 6.72 24.28
N THR A 377 3.33 6.40 25.51
CA THR A 377 3.26 5.03 26.05
C THR A 377 1.95 4.75 26.76
N SER A 378 1.65 3.46 26.98
CA SER A 378 0.56 2.96 27.82
C SER A 378 1.11 1.81 28.65
N GLY A 379 1.35 2.05 29.94
CA GLY A 379 2.25 1.20 30.72
C GLY A 379 3.64 1.13 30.04
N TYR A 380 4.14 -0.09 29.84
CA TYR A 380 5.42 -0.35 29.16
C TYR A 380 5.32 -0.36 27.62
N SER A 381 4.12 -0.42 27.04
CA SER A 381 3.94 -0.44 25.58
C SER A 381 4.05 0.96 24.97
N LYS A 382 4.68 1.08 23.80
CA LYS A 382 4.64 2.29 22.97
C LYS A 382 3.23 2.50 22.40
N VAL A 383 2.85 3.75 22.17
CA VAL A 383 1.57 4.16 21.58
C VAL A 383 1.85 5.08 20.39
N ARG A 384 0.99 5.03 19.35
CA ARG A 384 1.03 5.98 18.23
C ARG A 384 -0.36 6.50 17.89
N ARG A 385 -0.40 7.75 17.41
CA ARG A 385 -1.57 8.38 16.80
C ARG A 385 -1.32 8.55 15.31
N LEU A 386 -2.07 7.83 14.48
CA LEU A 386 -2.11 8.05 13.04
C LEU A 386 -3.06 9.21 12.73
N SER A 387 -2.87 9.86 11.59
CA SER A 387 -3.57 11.11 11.21
C SER A 387 -3.92 11.12 9.73
N THR A 388 -4.97 11.84 9.33
CA THR A 388 -5.08 12.37 7.97
C THR A 388 -4.03 13.45 7.71
N ALA A 389 -3.84 13.82 6.43
CA ALA A 389 -2.95 14.91 6.03
C ALA A 389 -3.20 16.20 6.82
N SER A 390 -2.14 16.94 7.13
CA SER A 390 -2.22 18.24 7.82
C SER A 390 -3.02 19.27 7.01
N SER A 391 -3.82 20.09 7.69
CA SER A 391 -4.68 21.13 7.08
C SER A 391 -3.90 22.19 6.27
N VAL A 392 -2.59 22.37 6.53
CA VAL A 392 -1.73 23.29 5.75
C VAL A 392 -1.18 22.68 4.46
N ASN A 393 -1.19 21.35 4.34
CA ASN A 393 -0.67 20.60 3.18
C ASN A 393 -1.78 20.30 2.15
N LYS A 394 -2.97 20.89 2.30
CA LYS A 394 -4.17 20.64 1.48
C LYS A 394 -5.00 21.93 1.32
N PRO A 395 -5.76 22.07 0.22
CA PRO A 395 -6.73 23.16 0.08
C PRO A 395 -7.86 23.09 1.15
N PRO A 396 -8.47 24.23 1.55
CA PRO A 396 -9.49 24.27 2.61
C PRO A 396 -10.72 23.38 2.38
N HIS A 397 -11.09 23.10 1.13
CA HIS A 397 -12.20 22.22 0.79
C HIS A 397 -11.90 20.72 1.00
N PHE A 398 -10.67 20.35 1.39
CA PHE A 398 -10.39 18.99 1.85
C PHE A 398 -10.88 18.80 3.29
N ILE A 399 -12.19 18.56 3.44
CA ILE A 399 -12.78 18.19 4.74
C ILE A 399 -12.03 17.00 5.38
N LEU A 400 -11.96 17.01 6.71
CA LEU A 400 -11.39 15.94 7.55
C LEU A 400 -9.84 15.79 7.47
N THR A 401 -9.13 16.76 6.91
CA THR A 401 -7.69 16.96 7.21
C THR A 401 -7.47 17.24 8.70
N THR A 402 -6.34 16.79 9.25
CA THR A 402 -6.01 17.07 10.66
C THR A 402 -5.56 18.53 10.80
N ASP A 403 -6.37 19.34 11.47
CA ASP A 403 -6.03 20.72 11.80
C ASP A 403 -5.12 20.76 13.03
N TRP A 404 -3.90 21.28 12.88
CA TRP A 404 -2.88 21.26 13.94
C TRP A 404 -2.67 22.65 14.54
N LEU A 405 -2.85 22.73 15.85
CA LEU A 405 -2.82 23.95 16.65
C LEU A 405 -1.57 23.96 17.53
N TRP A 406 -1.03 25.16 17.73
CA TRP A 406 0.18 25.37 18.50
C TRP A 406 -0.11 26.26 19.69
N TYR A 407 0.22 25.75 20.88
CA TYR A 407 -0.04 26.41 22.15
C TYR A 407 1.27 26.75 22.87
N TRP A 408 1.27 27.83 23.64
CA TRP A 408 2.31 28.14 24.61
C TRP A 408 1.76 28.21 26.03
N LYS A 409 2.57 27.79 27.01
CA LYS A 409 2.21 27.83 28.43
C LYS A 409 2.40 29.24 28.97
N ASN A 410 1.32 29.87 29.41
CA ASN A 410 1.33 31.23 29.92
C ASN A 410 1.75 31.29 31.40
N ASP A 411 2.01 32.49 31.92
CA ASP A 411 2.56 32.66 33.26
C ASP A 411 1.58 32.31 34.40
N LYS A 412 0.30 32.05 34.09
CA LYS A 412 -0.70 31.49 35.02
C LYS A 412 -0.79 29.95 34.93
N GLY A 413 0.11 29.30 34.20
CA GLY A 413 0.13 27.85 33.98
C GLY A 413 -0.86 27.33 32.93
N GLY A 414 -1.77 28.18 32.44
CA GLY A 414 -2.71 27.84 31.37
C GLY A 414 -2.04 27.80 29.99
N TRP A 415 -2.79 27.35 28.99
CA TRP A 415 -2.32 27.27 27.60
C TRP A 415 -3.03 28.30 26.72
N SER A 416 -2.27 28.96 25.85
CA SER A 416 -2.75 29.99 24.93
C SER A 416 -2.30 29.63 23.51
N GLU A 417 -3.19 29.72 22.53
CA GLU A 417 -2.88 29.39 21.12
C GLU A 417 -2.14 30.56 20.45
N PHE A 418 -1.11 30.26 19.65
CA PHE A 418 -0.32 31.28 18.96
C PHE A 418 -1.16 32.07 17.95
N GLY A 419 -1.20 33.39 18.13
CA GLY A 419 -1.83 34.34 17.19
C GLY A 419 -3.33 34.54 17.43
N THR A 420 -3.92 33.90 18.45
CA THR A 420 -5.33 34.11 18.84
C THR A 420 -5.47 35.01 20.07
N GLU A 421 -4.39 35.61 20.57
CA GLU A 421 -4.45 36.44 21.78
C GLU A 421 -5.43 37.63 21.58
N PRO A 422 -6.31 37.93 22.58
CA PRO A 422 -7.42 38.88 22.35
C PRO A 422 -6.98 40.30 21.99
N ASP A 423 -5.97 40.83 22.70
CA ASP A 423 -5.41 42.15 22.45
C ASP A 423 -4.42 42.13 21.25
N PRO A 424 -4.69 42.86 20.16
CA PRO A 424 -3.79 42.94 19.01
C PRO A 424 -2.39 43.50 19.35
N LYS A 425 -2.24 44.27 20.45
CA LYS A 425 -0.95 44.85 20.87
C LYS A 425 -0.04 43.85 21.60
N THR A 426 -0.56 42.70 22.05
CA THR A 426 0.21 41.63 22.69
C THR A 426 0.20 40.31 21.92
N ARG A 427 -0.63 40.19 20.88
CA ARG A 427 -0.70 39.05 19.95
C ARG A 427 0.66 38.68 19.36
N ALA A 428 0.87 37.38 19.19
CA ALA A 428 2.07 36.86 18.53
C ALA A 428 2.08 37.19 17.03
N SER A 429 3.26 37.53 16.50
CA SER A 429 3.49 37.77 15.06
C SER A 429 3.45 36.50 14.19
N ILE A 430 2.98 35.38 14.73
CA ILE A 430 2.86 34.08 14.04
C ILE A 430 1.60 33.38 14.53
N THR A 431 0.94 32.63 13.64
CA THR A 431 -0.25 31.81 14.00
C THR A 431 0.11 30.34 14.12
N SER A 432 -0.78 29.54 14.74
CA SER A 432 -0.78 28.06 14.64
C SER A 432 -0.55 27.57 13.21
N LYS A 433 -1.21 28.19 12.22
CA LYS A 433 -1.15 27.79 10.81
C LYS A 433 0.23 28.01 10.21
N ASP A 434 0.95 29.04 10.66
CA ASP A 434 2.28 29.37 10.14
C ASP A 434 3.38 28.55 10.83
N LEU A 435 3.26 28.32 12.14
CA LEU A 435 4.10 27.34 12.86
C LEU A 435 3.97 25.94 12.26
N GLU A 436 2.75 25.51 11.93
CA GLU A 436 2.49 24.21 11.30
C GLU A 436 3.09 24.13 9.89
N LYS A 437 3.04 25.18 9.06
CA LYS A 437 3.77 25.21 7.78
C LYS A 437 5.26 24.98 7.98
N VAL A 438 5.90 25.72 8.89
CA VAL A 438 7.35 25.58 9.14
C VAL A 438 7.68 24.18 9.66
N TYR A 439 6.88 23.64 10.58
CA TYR A 439 7.01 22.26 11.06
C TYR A 439 6.96 21.23 9.92
N GLN A 440 5.99 21.35 9.00
CA GLN A 440 5.86 20.45 7.84
C GLN A 440 7.05 20.52 6.88
N THR A 441 7.76 21.66 6.78
CA THR A 441 9.02 21.73 5.99
C THR A 441 10.20 20.96 6.60
N ASN A 442 10.12 20.58 7.88
CA ASN A 442 11.18 19.90 8.65
C ASN A 442 12.57 20.58 8.54
N THR A 443 12.58 21.89 8.33
CA THR A 443 13.80 22.70 8.17
C THR A 443 14.59 22.82 9.46
N GLY A 444 13.92 22.74 10.61
CA GLY A 444 14.55 22.80 11.93
C GLY A 444 15.19 24.14 12.25
N ILE A 445 14.65 25.23 11.66
CA ILE A 445 15.04 26.63 11.85
C ILE A 445 14.38 27.20 13.11
N ASP A 446 15.14 27.99 13.87
CA ASP A 446 14.66 28.67 15.07
C ASP A 446 13.87 29.94 14.69
N ILE A 447 12.58 30.00 15.05
CA ILE A 447 11.71 31.08 14.58
C ILE A 447 11.75 32.25 15.55
N HIS A 448 12.11 33.43 15.04
CA HIS A 448 12.06 34.67 15.80
C HIS A 448 10.67 35.31 15.68
N ILE A 449 10.03 35.59 16.81
CA ILE A 449 8.68 36.18 16.87
C ILE A 449 8.63 37.39 17.82
N THR A 450 7.63 38.25 17.64
CA THR A 450 7.30 39.34 18.56
C THR A 450 5.91 39.13 19.15
N ALA A 451 5.75 39.40 20.45
CA ALA A 451 4.45 39.46 21.11
C ALA A 451 4.45 40.69 22.04
N GLY A 452 3.80 41.75 21.58
CA GLY A 452 3.96 43.11 22.11
C GLY A 452 5.42 43.56 22.18
N LYS A 453 5.83 44.15 23.31
CA LYS A 453 7.20 44.65 23.53
C LYS A 453 8.26 43.54 23.63
N ASN A 454 7.89 42.26 23.65
CA ASN A 454 8.80 41.14 23.87
C ASN A 454 9.17 40.42 22.56
N ARG A 455 10.44 40.04 22.44
CA ARG A 455 10.97 39.19 21.37
C ARG A 455 11.22 37.78 21.91
N TYR A 456 10.80 36.75 21.17
CA TYR A 456 10.98 35.36 21.55
C TYR A 456 11.65 34.56 20.43
N LEU A 457 12.42 33.55 20.84
CA LEU A 457 12.92 32.48 19.99
C LEU A 457 12.04 31.24 20.20
N VAL A 458 11.42 30.73 19.15
CA VAL A 458 10.59 29.52 19.16
C VAL A 458 11.41 28.34 18.64
N LEU A 459 11.72 27.41 19.54
CA LEU A 459 12.53 26.23 19.28
C LEU A 459 11.60 25.03 19.11
N ILE A 460 11.15 24.83 17.86
CA ILE A 460 10.13 23.84 17.47
C ILE A 460 10.53 22.40 17.85
N LYS A 461 11.82 22.04 17.69
CA LYS A 461 12.32 20.69 18.01
C LYS A 461 12.22 20.38 19.50
N ASP A 462 12.54 21.36 20.33
CA ASP A 462 12.65 21.21 21.79
C ASP A 462 11.34 21.55 22.52
N MET A 463 10.30 21.94 21.78
CA MET A 463 8.97 22.31 22.30
C MET A 463 9.01 23.40 23.39
N PHE A 464 9.81 24.46 23.19
CA PHE A 464 9.76 25.66 24.03
C PHE A 464 9.93 26.97 23.24
N GLN A 465 9.39 28.06 23.79
CA GLN A 465 9.79 29.42 23.44
C GLN A 465 10.68 30.02 24.53
N GLN A 466 11.63 30.87 24.15
CA GLN A 466 12.50 31.59 25.08
C GLN A 466 12.44 33.10 24.81
N ASN A 467 12.18 33.90 25.83
CA ASN A 467 12.30 35.36 25.73
C ASN A 467 13.78 35.72 25.51
N ILE A 468 14.08 36.47 24.45
CA ILE A 468 15.46 36.73 24.04
C ILE A 468 16.19 37.63 25.07
N THR A 469 15.46 38.52 25.73
CA THR A 469 16.00 39.46 26.73
C THR A 469 16.12 38.82 28.11
N THR A 470 15.01 38.31 28.67
CA THR A 470 14.97 37.80 30.05
C THR A 470 15.42 36.34 30.18
N LYS A 471 15.71 35.66 29.06
CA LYS A 471 16.04 34.24 28.94
C LYS A 471 15.00 33.27 29.50
N LYS A 472 13.85 33.74 30.02
CA LYS A 472 12.75 32.90 30.53
C LYS A 472 12.23 31.99 29.41
N LYS A 473 12.23 30.69 29.66
CA LYS A 473 11.59 29.68 28.79
C LYS A 473 10.12 29.47 29.20
N ARG A 474 9.28 29.11 28.23
CA ARG A 474 7.91 28.62 28.41
C ARG A 474 7.70 27.41 27.48
N GLU A 475 7.04 26.36 27.96
CA GLU A 475 6.70 25.19 27.15
C GLU A 475 5.81 25.56 25.95
N ILE A 476 5.94 24.78 24.87
CA ILE A 476 5.07 24.77 23.69
C ILE A 476 4.45 23.39 23.57
N ARG A 477 3.21 23.31 23.06
CA ARG A 477 2.55 22.05 22.69
C ARG A 477 1.87 22.15 21.35
N ARG A 478 2.18 21.22 20.45
CA ARG A 478 1.45 20.97 19.20
C ARG A 478 0.35 19.94 19.49
N ARG A 479 -0.92 20.29 19.24
CA ARG A 479 -2.08 19.40 19.43
C ARG A 479 -3.07 19.54 18.25
N PRO A 480 -3.80 18.48 17.88
CA PRO A 480 -4.81 18.57 16.83
C PRO A 480 -6.09 19.22 17.38
N ARG A 481 -6.89 19.81 16.50
CA ARG A 481 -8.29 20.17 16.79
C ARG A 481 -9.12 18.89 16.88
N PHE A 482 -9.87 18.72 17.98
CA PHE A 482 -10.79 17.59 18.13
C PHE A 482 -11.91 17.66 17.08
N VAL A 483 -12.31 16.49 16.58
CA VAL A 483 -13.43 16.28 15.64
C VAL A 483 -14.09 14.97 16.03
N SER A 484 -15.30 14.98 16.58
CA SER A 484 -15.97 13.75 17.02
C SER A 484 -16.44 12.88 15.86
N GLY A 485 -16.73 11.61 16.10
CA GLY A 485 -17.34 10.72 15.09
C GLY A 485 -18.67 11.27 14.54
N GLN A 486 -19.46 11.93 15.40
CA GLN A 486 -20.68 12.62 14.99
C GLN A 486 -20.39 13.84 14.09
N GLU A 487 -19.29 14.56 14.34
CA GLU A 487 -18.86 15.68 13.50
C GLU A 487 -18.27 15.21 12.16
N VAL A 488 -17.57 14.06 12.14
CA VAL A 488 -17.17 13.36 10.90
C VAL A 488 -18.41 13.05 10.06
N GLU A 489 -19.40 12.37 10.64
CA GLU A 489 -20.67 12.07 9.96
C GLU A 489 -21.39 13.34 9.49
N LYS A 490 -21.44 14.40 10.31
CA LYS A 490 -22.06 15.67 9.92
C LYS A 490 -21.34 16.29 8.72
N LYS A 491 -20.00 16.34 8.74
CA LYS A 491 -19.18 16.90 7.64
C LYS A 491 -19.25 16.08 6.34
N LEU A 492 -19.47 14.77 6.44
CA LEU A 492 -19.74 13.92 5.27
C LEU A 492 -21.14 14.18 4.71
N LYS A 493 -22.17 14.29 5.57
CA LYS A 493 -23.56 14.57 5.17
C LYS A 493 -23.76 16.01 4.66
N SER A 494 -23.00 16.97 5.18
CA SER A 494 -23.02 18.39 4.76
C SER A 494 -21.97 18.74 3.69
N GLY A 495 -21.32 17.75 3.05
CA GLY A 495 -20.49 18.00 1.86
C GLY A 495 -21.29 18.57 0.69
N THR A 496 -22.62 18.45 0.75
CA THR A 496 -23.63 18.99 -0.16
C THR A 496 -23.77 20.52 -0.12
N SER A 497 -23.49 21.18 1.00
CA SER A 497 -23.54 22.65 1.10
C SER A 497 -22.75 23.22 2.29
N GLU A 498 -22.05 24.33 2.00
CA GLU A 498 -21.44 25.28 2.95
C GLU A 498 -20.37 24.76 3.94
N ALA A 499 -19.10 24.96 3.56
CA ALA A 499 -18.00 25.18 4.50
C ALA A 499 -17.28 26.49 4.12
N ALA A 500 -17.52 27.55 4.87
CA ALA A 500 -17.09 28.91 4.52
C ALA A 500 -15.55 29.10 4.58
N GLY A 501 -14.97 29.82 3.61
CA GLY A 501 -13.51 30.03 3.58
C GLY A 501 -12.90 30.70 2.34
N SER A 502 -13.67 31.49 1.57
CA SER A 502 -13.18 32.34 0.46
C SER A 502 -12.28 31.67 -0.61
N SER A 503 -12.88 30.87 -1.48
CA SER A 503 -12.55 30.81 -2.93
C SER A 503 -13.47 29.80 -3.63
N THR A 504 -14.48 30.30 -4.34
CA THR A 504 -15.28 29.48 -5.26
C THR A 504 -14.48 29.21 -6.53
N MET A 505 -13.47 28.34 -6.42
CA MET A 505 -12.65 27.89 -7.55
C MET A 505 -13.53 27.20 -8.59
N THR A 506 -13.86 27.93 -9.64
CA THR A 506 -14.63 27.46 -10.80
C THR A 506 -13.84 26.38 -11.53
N VAL A 507 -14.50 25.26 -11.82
CA VAL A 507 -14.01 24.32 -12.84
C VAL A 507 -13.94 25.04 -14.20
N PRO A 508 -13.08 24.60 -15.15
CA PRO A 508 -12.98 25.22 -16.46
C PRO A 508 -14.34 25.34 -17.15
N GLU A 509 -14.56 26.43 -17.89
CA GLU A 509 -15.86 26.70 -18.48
C GLU A 509 -16.30 25.63 -19.49
N GLN A 510 -15.33 25.06 -20.22
CA GLN A 510 -15.55 23.97 -21.18
C GLN A 510 -15.93 22.63 -20.53
N TRP A 511 -15.83 22.48 -19.20
CA TRP A 511 -16.26 21.26 -18.52
C TRP A 511 -17.79 21.10 -18.55
N ASP A 512 -18.25 19.87 -18.75
CA ASP A 512 -19.66 19.53 -18.59
C ASP A 512 -19.99 19.56 -17.10
N LYS A 513 -20.64 20.66 -16.69
CA LYS A 513 -21.09 20.95 -15.33
C LYS A 513 -22.17 19.97 -14.83
N LYS A 514 -22.86 19.25 -15.72
CA LYS A 514 -23.82 18.17 -15.39
C LYS A 514 -23.13 16.80 -15.20
N ALA A 515 -21.86 16.69 -15.61
CA ALA A 515 -21.06 15.48 -15.53
C ALA A 515 -19.85 15.61 -14.59
N LEU A 516 -19.97 16.44 -13.56
CA LEU A 516 -19.01 16.52 -12.47
C LEU A 516 -19.34 15.45 -11.42
N PRO A 517 -18.45 14.47 -11.15
CA PRO A 517 -18.62 13.58 -10.02
C PRO A 517 -18.26 14.32 -8.71
N GLU A 518 -18.90 13.96 -7.60
CA GLU A 518 -18.56 14.52 -6.28
C GLU A 518 -17.13 14.11 -5.85
N TYR A 519 -16.76 12.85 -6.16
CA TYR A 519 -15.44 12.27 -5.94
C TYR A 519 -14.96 11.49 -7.16
N GLY A 520 -13.64 11.46 -7.37
CA GLY A 520 -13.01 10.78 -8.50
C GLY A 520 -13.12 11.52 -9.83
N TYR A 521 -13.13 10.77 -10.94
CA TYR A 521 -13.15 11.31 -12.31
C TYR A 521 -14.31 10.79 -13.17
N LYS A 522 -14.67 11.57 -14.18
CA LYS A 522 -15.50 11.11 -15.31
C LYS A 522 -14.81 11.43 -16.64
N LEU A 523 -14.95 10.54 -17.62
CA LEU A 523 -14.46 10.72 -18.99
C LEU A 523 -15.57 11.32 -19.85
N ILE A 524 -15.25 12.40 -20.57
CA ILE A 524 -16.14 13.09 -21.49
C ILE A 524 -15.54 12.99 -22.90
N PRO A 525 -16.13 12.20 -23.82
CA PRO A 525 -15.71 12.19 -25.22
C PRO A 525 -15.85 13.59 -25.83
N LEU A 526 -14.79 14.07 -26.48
CA LEU A 526 -14.83 15.31 -27.25
C LEU A 526 -15.32 15.03 -28.68
N SER A 527 -16.13 15.93 -29.23
CA SER A 527 -16.39 15.91 -30.68
C SER A 527 -15.13 16.34 -31.43
N ASP A 528 -14.82 15.59 -32.47
CA ASP A 528 -13.88 15.88 -33.55
C ASP A 528 -13.98 17.33 -34.11
N CYS A 529 -15.19 17.84 -34.27
CA CYS A 529 -15.47 19.21 -34.73
C CYS A 529 -15.22 20.30 -33.65
N SER A 530 -14.93 19.94 -32.40
CA SER A 530 -14.69 20.92 -31.34
C SER A 530 -13.28 21.51 -31.38
N THR A 531 -13.15 22.80 -31.07
CA THR A 531 -11.87 23.51 -31.00
C THR A 531 -10.89 22.84 -30.02
N GLU A 532 -11.40 22.29 -28.91
CA GLU A 532 -10.60 21.57 -27.91
C GLU A 532 -10.01 20.27 -28.49
N PHE A 533 -10.82 19.46 -29.18
CA PHE A 533 -10.31 18.27 -29.88
C PHE A 533 -9.27 18.66 -30.92
N GLN A 534 -9.54 19.68 -31.74
CA GLN A 534 -8.64 20.11 -32.82
C GLN A 534 -7.28 20.57 -32.29
N GLN A 535 -7.24 21.32 -31.18
CA GLN A 535 -5.99 21.75 -30.53
C GLN A 535 -5.17 20.55 -30.02
N VAL A 536 -5.79 19.61 -29.30
CA VAL A 536 -5.09 18.41 -28.79
C VAL A 536 -4.64 17.51 -29.94
N ALA A 537 -5.48 17.33 -30.97
CA ALA A 537 -5.17 16.58 -32.17
C ALA A 537 -4.01 17.18 -32.96
N GLN A 538 -3.95 18.51 -33.11
CA GLN A 538 -2.86 19.21 -33.79
C GLN A 538 -1.51 19.00 -33.08
N LEU A 539 -1.49 19.13 -31.75
CA LEU A 539 -0.28 18.89 -30.94
C LEU A 539 0.22 17.44 -31.05
N PHE A 540 -0.70 16.47 -31.06
CA PHE A 540 -0.37 15.06 -31.28
C PHE A 540 0.16 14.81 -32.70
N LYS A 541 -0.60 15.25 -33.72
CA LYS A 541 -0.27 15.08 -35.14
C LYS A 541 1.05 15.72 -35.56
N ARG A 542 1.53 16.77 -34.85
CA ARG A 542 2.84 17.39 -35.09
C ARG A 542 4.00 16.38 -35.15
N THR A 543 3.92 15.28 -34.40
CA THR A 543 4.93 14.20 -34.47
C THR A 543 4.36 12.80 -34.73
N MET A 544 3.04 12.63 -34.65
CA MET A 544 2.32 11.38 -34.95
C MET A 544 1.48 11.52 -36.23
N TYR A 545 2.03 12.15 -37.26
CA TYR A 545 1.27 12.56 -38.45
C TYR A 545 0.59 11.40 -39.19
N GLN A 546 1.22 10.22 -39.21
CA GLN A 546 0.70 8.99 -39.84
C GLN A 546 -0.41 8.30 -39.03
N SER A 547 -0.43 8.42 -37.69
CA SER A 547 -1.36 7.69 -36.83
C SER A 547 -2.77 8.28 -36.84
N THR A 548 -3.78 7.43 -36.85
CA THR A 548 -5.20 7.83 -36.84
C THR A 548 -5.71 7.93 -35.41
N ILE A 549 -6.15 9.13 -35.01
CA ILE A 549 -6.83 9.34 -33.72
C ILE A 549 -8.21 8.68 -33.80
N ARG A 550 -8.56 7.89 -32.78
CA ARG A 550 -9.84 7.18 -32.64
C ARG A 550 -10.79 7.92 -31.69
N SER A 551 -10.28 8.45 -30.59
CA SER A 551 -11.02 9.36 -29.72
C SER A 551 -10.07 10.23 -28.89
N ILE A 552 -10.57 11.39 -28.46
CA ILE A 552 -9.97 12.18 -27.39
C ILE A 552 -11.04 12.33 -26.30
N GLN A 553 -10.72 11.96 -25.07
CA GLN A 553 -11.65 11.97 -23.95
C GLN A 553 -11.08 12.87 -22.85
N ARG A 554 -11.79 13.95 -22.51
CA ARG A 554 -11.42 14.85 -21.43
C ARG A 554 -11.72 14.23 -20.08
N ILE A 555 -10.75 14.30 -19.17
CA ILE A 555 -10.82 13.81 -17.81
C ILE A 555 -11.34 14.96 -16.94
N GLN A 556 -12.51 14.78 -16.34
CA GLN A 556 -13.07 15.71 -15.35
C GLN A 556 -12.92 15.10 -13.96
N ASN A 557 -11.80 15.41 -13.28
CA ASN A 557 -11.58 15.09 -11.88
C ASN A 557 -11.53 16.40 -11.06
N PRO A 558 -12.65 16.84 -10.46
CA PRO A 558 -12.70 18.10 -9.72
C PRO A 558 -11.72 18.16 -8.55
N SER A 559 -11.44 17.03 -7.90
CA SER A 559 -10.51 16.96 -6.76
C SER A 559 -9.06 17.18 -7.20
N LEU A 560 -8.60 16.53 -8.27
CA LEU A 560 -7.26 16.73 -8.79
C LEU A 560 -7.09 18.12 -9.42
N TYR A 561 -8.08 18.62 -10.15
CA TYR A 561 -8.01 19.95 -10.77
C TYR A 561 -7.90 21.07 -9.72
N ARG A 562 -8.70 21.01 -8.65
CA ARG A 562 -8.62 21.96 -7.53
C ARG A 562 -7.25 21.95 -6.84
N VAL A 563 -6.62 20.79 -6.69
CA VAL A 563 -5.27 20.67 -6.12
C VAL A 563 -4.20 21.21 -7.08
N PHE A 564 -4.37 21.00 -8.38
CA PHE A 564 -3.50 21.56 -9.42
C PHE A 564 -3.56 23.09 -9.48
N GLN A 565 -4.75 23.70 -9.43
CA GLN A 565 -4.87 25.15 -9.35
C GLN A 565 -4.30 25.72 -8.05
N TRP A 566 -4.55 25.08 -6.90
CA TRP A 566 -3.91 25.48 -5.64
C TRP A 566 -2.37 25.43 -5.71
N GLN A 567 -1.79 24.40 -6.35
CA GLN A 567 -0.35 24.32 -6.57
C GLN A 567 0.16 25.46 -7.47
N LYS A 568 -0.61 25.83 -8.51
CA LYS A 568 -0.33 26.98 -9.36
C LYS A 568 -0.30 28.27 -8.56
N GLU A 569 -1.30 28.52 -7.72
CA GLU A 569 -1.33 29.66 -6.80
C GLU A 569 -0.10 29.69 -5.87
N GLN A 570 0.30 28.56 -5.28
CA GLN A 570 1.47 28.51 -4.40
C GLN A 570 2.76 28.84 -5.16
N MET A 571 2.91 28.36 -6.39
CA MET A 571 4.06 28.66 -7.26
C MET A 571 4.06 30.13 -7.72
N GLN A 572 2.89 30.72 -7.99
CA GLN A 572 2.75 32.15 -8.30
C GLN A 572 3.14 33.02 -7.09
N LEU A 573 2.60 32.73 -5.90
CA LEU A 573 2.90 33.46 -4.66
C LEU A 573 4.39 33.41 -4.33
N ARG A 574 5.01 32.22 -4.41
CA ARG A 574 6.45 32.02 -4.16
C ARG A 574 7.35 32.75 -5.19
N THR A 575 6.84 33.04 -6.39
CA THR A 575 7.57 33.78 -7.44
C THR A 575 7.21 35.26 -7.51
N GLY A 576 6.51 35.80 -6.50
CA GLY A 576 6.16 37.22 -6.43
C GLY A 576 5.01 37.63 -7.36
N GLY A 577 4.10 36.71 -7.67
CA GLY A 577 2.96 36.94 -8.56
C GLY A 577 3.24 36.70 -10.05
N ARG A 578 4.43 36.21 -10.42
CA ARG A 578 4.75 35.84 -11.81
C ARG A 578 3.83 34.74 -12.32
N VAL A 579 3.54 34.76 -13.62
CA VAL A 579 2.76 33.69 -14.28
C VAL A 579 3.58 32.41 -14.28
N VAL A 580 3.07 31.35 -13.65
CA VAL A 580 3.69 30.03 -13.64
C VAL A 580 3.54 29.39 -15.01
N GLU A 581 4.66 29.02 -15.63
CA GLU A 581 4.64 28.36 -16.93
C GLU A 581 3.94 27.00 -16.84
N GLN A 582 2.93 26.84 -17.69
CA GLN A 582 2.09 25.64 -17.81
C GLN A 582 2.19 25.11 -19.24
N LYS A 583 2.33 23.79 -19.40
CA LYS A 583 2.37 23.13 -20.71
C LYS A 583 1.44 21.92 -20.74
N LEU A 584 0.77 21.73 -21.88
CA LEU A 584 0.17 20.45 -22.25
C LEU A 584 1.27 19.55 -22.84
N LEU A 585 1.51 18.40 -22.20
CA LEU A 585 2.57 17.45 -22.54
C LEU A 585 2.01 16.02 -22.62
N PHE A 586 2.74 15.10 -23.25
CA PHE A 586 2.32 13.72 -23.48
C PHE A 586 2.95 12.73 -22.48
N HIS A 587 2.18 11.71 -22.08
CA HIS A 587 2.67 10.58 -21.29
C HIS A 587 2.10 9.25 -21.81
N GLY A 588 2.97 8.39 -22.36
CA GLY A 588 2.62 7.06 -22.81
C GLY A 588 2.71 6.05 -21.67
N THR A 589 1.70 5.20 -21.53
CA THR A 589 1.65 4.17 -20.49
C THR A 589 0.79 2.98 -20.93
N ASP A 590 0.71 1.95 -20.11
CA ASP A 590 -0.20 0.82 -20.32
C ASP A 590 -1.64 1.23 -19.94
N LYS A 591 -2.63 0.84 -20.76
CA LYS A 591 -4.06 1.08 -20.52
C LYS A 591 -4.50 0.66 -19.11
N SER A 592 -3.94 -0.41 -18.55
CA SER A 592 -4.23 -0.90 -17.19
C SER A 592 -3.87 0.08 -16.06
N PHE A 593 -2.95 1.03 -16.28
CA PHE A 593 -2.64 2.07 -15.29
C PHE A 593 -3.51 3.33 -15.44
N MET A 594 -4.22 3.51 -16.56
CA MET A 594 -4.93 4.76 -16.84
C MET A 594 -6.04 5.07 -15.82
N PRO A 595 -6.89 4.11 -15.37
CA PRO A 595 -7.89 4.39 -14.34
C PRO A 595 -7.30 4.87 -13.02
N ALA A 596 -6.17 4.30 -12.59
CA ALA A 596 -5.48 4.71 -11.36
C ALA A 596 -4.89 6.12 -11.46
N ILE A 597 -4.35 6.48 -12.63
CA ILE A 597 -3.80 7.82 -12.90
C ILE A 597 -4.91 8.88 -12.98
N CYS A 598 -6.04 8.59 -13.65
CA CYS A 598 -7.18 9.52 -13.71
C CYS A 598 -7.79 9.81 -12.32
N GLU A 599 -7.77 8.82 -11.44
CA GLU A 599 -8.33 8.91 -10.08
C GLU A 599 -7.37 9.58 -9.09
N GLN A 600 -6.10 9.16 -9.05
CA GLN A 600 -5.15 9.50 -7.99
C GLN A 600 -3.91 10.29 -8.44
N ASN A 601 -3.88 10.70 -9.71
CA ASN A 601 -2.78 11.41 -10.37
C ASN A 601 -1.51 10.55 -10.58
N PHE A 602 -0.53 11.10 -11.30
CA PHE A 602 0.77 10.46 -11.53
C PHE A 602 1.62 10.47 -10.25
N ASP A 603 1.99 9.30 -9.73
CA ASP A 603 2.95 9.16 -8.64
C ASP A 603 4.10 8.25 -9.11
N TRP A 604 5.26 8.84 -9.41
CA TRP A 604 6.44 8.15 -9.95
C TRP A 604 7.03 7.07 -9.02
N ARG A 605 6.58 7.03 -7.76
CA ARG A 605 6.92 6.01 -6.77
C ARG A 605 6.11 4.72 -6.99
N ILE A 606 5.09 4.77 -7.84
CA ILE A 606 4.16 3.68 -8.19
C ILE A 606 4.17 3.45 -9.71
N CYS A 607 4.06 4.52 -10.51
CA CYS A 607 4.23 4.51 -11.96
C CYS A 607 5.72 4.31 -12.29
N GLY A 608 6.08 3.11 -12.76
CA GLY A 608 7.48 2.65 -12.86
C GLY A 608 8.42 3.61 -13.62
N THR A 609 9.66 3.71 -13.12
CA THR A 609 10.69 4.66 -13.58
C THR A 609 11.28 4.29 -14.95
N ASN A 610 10.48 4.40 -16.00
CA ASN A 610 10.82 4.17 -17.41
C ASN A 610 11.66 5.33 -17.99
N GLY A 611 12.75 5.64 -17.29
CA GLY A 611 13.53 6.86 -17.43
C GLY A 611 13.95 7.35 -16.05
N THR A 612 15.25 7.50 -15.83
CA THR A 612 15.81 8.18 -14.65
C THR A 612 16.92 9.17 -15.02
N ALA A 613 17.20 9.38 -16.31
CA ALA A 613 18.36 10.16 -16.79
C ALA A 613 18.41 11.60 -16.24
N TYR A 614 17.25 12.25 -16.09
CA TYR A 614 17.12 13.66 -15.71
C TYR A 614 16.51 13.85 -14.31
N GLY A 615 16.30 12.75 -13.57
CA GLY A 615 15.77 12.76 -12.21
C GLY A 615 14.85 11.58 -11.92
N LYS A 616 14.50 11.43 -10.65
CA LYS A 616 13.54 10.46 -10.12
C LYS A 616 12.22 11.20 -9.85
N GLY A 617 11.42 11.30 -10.90
CA GLY A 617 10.16 12.03 -10.97
C GLY A 617 9.28 11.47 -12.10
N SER A 618 8.11 12.06 -12.32
CA SER A 618 7.20 11.74 -13.42
C SER A 618 7.70 12.39 -14.72
N TYR A 619 7.84 11.61 -15.79
CA TYR A 619 8.37 12.07 -17.09
C TYR A 619 7.22 12.43 -18.04
N PHE A 620 7.32 13.60 -18.68
CA PHE A 620 6.38 14.09 -19.68
C PHE A 620 7.15 14.58 -20.92
N ALA A 621 6.69 14.18 -22.10
CA ALA A 621 7.34 14.54 -23.36
C ALA A 621 6.57 15.67 -24.07
N ARG A 622 7.30 16.59 -24.68
CA ARG A 622 6.74 17.59 -25.59
C ARG A 622 6.15 16.97 -26.86
N ASP A 623 6.73 15.85 -27.30
CA ASP A 623 6.46 15.23 -28.60
C ASP A 623 5.83 13.86 -28.41
N ALA A 624 4.61 13.67 -28.92
CA ALA A 624 3.83 12.43 -28.77
C ALA A 624 4.57 11.17 -29.28
N SER A 625 5.40 11.30 -30.32
CA SER A 625 6.24 10.19 -30.83
C SER A 625 7.32 9.69 -29.85
N TYR A 626 7.67 10.48 -28.83
CA TYR A 626 8.48 9.98 -27.72
C TYR A 626 7.62 9.13 -26.77
N SER A 627 6.41 9.59 -26.45
CA SER A 627 5.45 8.89 -25.60
C SER A 627 4.92 7.58 -26.20
N ASP A 628 4.74 7.50 -27.52
CA ASP A 628 4.29 6.29 -28.24
C ASP A 628 5.11 5.03 -27.89
N LYS A 629 6.42 5.22 -27.65
CA LYS A 629 7.39 4.16 -27.30
C LYS A 629 7.06 3.48 -25.96
N TYR A 630 6.27 4.14 -25.11
CA TYR A 630 5.83 3.66 -23.81
C TYR A 630 4.35 3.21 -23.81
N SER A 631 3.57 3.61 -24.83
CA SER A 631 2.25 3.06 -25.15
C SER A 631 2.41 1.68 -25.80
N LYS A 632 2.25 0.61 -25.01
CA LYS A 632 2.64 -0.76 -25.40
C LYS A 632 2.09 -1.20 -26.78
N PRO A 633 2.91 -1.81 -27.66
CA PRO A 633 2.51 -2.17 -29.01
C PRO A 633 1.51 -3.34 -29.11
N LYS A 634 1.20 -4.02 -27.99
CA LYS A 634 0.20 -5.11 -27.96
C LYS A 634 -1.23 -4.66 -27.68
N SER A 635 -1.45 -3.37 -27.39
CA SER A 635 -2.79 -2.78 -27.29
C SER A 635 -3.05 -1.90 -28.51
N VAL A 636 -3.78 -2.43 -29.49
CA VAL A 636 -4.38 -1.66 -30.59
C VAL A 636 -5.89 -1.57 -30.30
N PRO A 637 -6.51 -0.38 -30.31
CA PRO A 637 -5.86 0.93 -30.40
C PRO A 637 -4.99 1.25 -29.16
N LYS A 638 -3.90 1.98 -29.39
CA LYS A 638 -3.00 2.50 -28.35
C LYS A 638 -3.65 3.66 -27.62
N SER A 639 -3.19 3.95 -26.40
CA SER A 639 -3.54 5.19 -25.69
C SER A 639 -2.34 5.86 -25.06
N MET A 640 -2.41 7.18 -24.94
CA MET A 640 -1.52 8.01 -24.12
C MET A 640 -2.32 9.12 -23.44
N PHE A 641 -1.76 9.75 -22.41
CA PHE A 641 -2.33 10.94 -21.82
C PHE A 641 -1.85 12.21 -22.50
N GLY A 642 -2.76 13.18 -22.66
CA GLY A 642 -2.44 14.61 -22.66
C GLY A 642 -2.55 15.13 -21.21
N VAL A 643 -1.51 15.80 -20.74
CA VAL A 643 -1.31 16.16 -19.33
C VAL A 643 -0.95 17.63 -19.20
N GLN A 644 -1.71 18.38 -18.40
CA GLN A 644 -1.33 19.73 -18.01
C GLN A 644 -0.27 19.66 -16.92
N VAL A 645 0.82 20.40 -17.11
CA VAL A 645 1.98 20.37 -16.23
C VAL A 645 2.43 21.79 -15.91
N LEU A 646 2.52 22.10 -14.61
CA LEU A 646 3.15 23.31 -14.08
C LEU A 646 4.67 23.12 -14.07
N VAL A 647 5.29 23.37 -15.22
CA VAL A 647 6.74 23.18 -15.39
C VAL A 647 7.54 24.21 -14.57
N GLY A 648 6.98 25.41 -14.38
CA GLY A 648 7.59 26.49 -13.59
C GLY A 648 8.98 26.87 -14.11
N GLU A 649 9.85 27.30 -13.21
CA GLU A 649 11.28 27.51 -13.53
C GLU A 649 11.99 26.15 -13.66
N TYR A 650 12.70 25.89 -14.77
CA TYR A 650 13.36 24.59 -14.99
C TYR A 650 14.87 24.68 -15.26
N THR A 651 15.56 23.58 -14.94
CA THR A 651 17.01 23.44 -15.13
C THR A 651 17.38 22.06 -15.65
N LYS A 652 18.63 21.85 -16.07
CA LYS A 652 19.08 20.58 -16.62
C LYS A 652 19.09 19.48 -15.55
N GLY A 653 18.37 18.39 -15.81
CA GLY A 653 18.21 17.29 -14.88
C GLY A 653 19.42 16.34 -14.78
N THR A 654 19.50 15.60 -13.68
CA THR A 654 20.49 14.53 -13.47
C THR A 654 19.85 13.34 -12.75
N SER A 655 20.37 12.12 -12.98
CA SER A 655 19.79 10.88 -12.41
C SER A 655 19.93 10.72 -10.90
N SER A 656 20.78 11.53 -10.28
CA SER A 656 20.90 11.70 -8.84
C SER A 656 19.69 12.41 -8.21
N TYR A 657 19.01 13.30 -8.93
CA TYR A 657 17.99 14.19 -8.37
C TYR A 657 16.72 13.43 -7.94
N LYS A 658 16.29 13.69 -6.70
CA LYS A 658 15.01 13.21 -6.10
C LYS A 658 13.96 14.33 -5.93
N ARG A 659 14.38 15.57 -6.23
CA ARG A 659 13.65 16.85 -6.21
C ARG A 659 14.40 17.79 -7.15
N PRO A 660 13.81 18.89 -7.66
CA PRO A 660 14.58 19.86 -8.44
C PRO A 660 15.67 20.53 -7.57
N PRO A 661 16.74 21.09 -8.18
CA PRO A 661 17.69 21.94 -7.47
C PRO A 661 17.01 23.18 -6.85
N PRO A 662 17.63 23.84 -5.86
CA PRO A 662 17.08 25.06 -5.26
C PRO A 662 16.71 26.11 -6.32
N ASN A 663 15.61 26.81 -6.09
CA ASN A 663 15.01 27.83 -6.97
C ASN A 663 14.36 27.31 -8.27
N TYR A 664 14.34 26.00 -8.52
CA TYR A 664 13.66 25.40 -9.68
C TYR A 664 12.47 24.52 -9.28
N ASP A 665 11.50 24.39 -10.19
CA ASP A 665 10.26 23.60 -10.07
C ASP A 665 10.32 22.27 -10.80
N SER A 666 11.11 22.18 -11.88
CA SER A 666 11.25 20.94 -12.66
C SER A 666 12.63 20.79 -13.30
N CYS A 667 12.88 19.59 -13.83
CA CYS A 667 14.13 19.25 -14.52
C CYS A 667 13.87 18.88 -15.98
N VAL A 668 14.75 19.28 -16.89
CA VAL A 668 14.65 19.01 -18.33
C VAL A 668 15.88 18.33 -18.91
N ASP A 669 15.75 17.75 -20.10
CA ASP A 669 16.86 17.21 -20.89
C ASP A 669 17.78 18.30 -21.45
N SER A 670 17.19 19.39 -21.95
CA SER A 670 17.86 20.57 -22.50
C SER A 670 17.13 21.84 -22.10
N VAL A 671 17.83 22.84 -21.56
CA VAL A 671 17.23 24.11 -21.14
C VAL A 671 16.78 24.95 -22.35
N ASN A 672 17.58 24.97 -23.43
CA ASN A 672 17.32 25.81 -24.59
C ASN A 672 16.22 25.27 -25.53
N ASN A 673 15.93 23.97 -25.45
CA ASN A 673 14.95 23.29 -26.31
C ASN A 673 14.45 22.01 -25.60
N PRO A 674 13.68 22.11 -24.51
CA PRO A 674 13.26 20.96 -23.73
C PRO A 674 12.31 20.08 -24.55
N ALA A 675 12.66 18.78 -24.64
CA ALA A 675 11.81 17.74 -25.19
C ALA A 675 11.19 16.88 -24.08
N ILE A 676 11.84 16.81 -22.91
CA ILE A 676 11.43 16.02 -21.74
C ILE A 676 11.39 16.91 -20.50
N PHE A 677 10.29 16.86 -19.76
CA PHE A 677 10.13 17.47 -18.44
C PHE A 677 10.00 16.38 -17.36
N VAL A 678 10.69 16.55 -16.25
CA VAL A 678 10.66 15.66 -15.07
C VAL A 678 10.11 16.43 -13.89
N ILE A 679 8.97 15.97 -13.39
CA ILE A 679 8.17 16.61 -12.35
C ILE A 679 8.24 15.79 -11.08
N PHE A 680 8.55 16.43 -9.95
CA PHE A 680 8.80 15.74 -8.68
C PHE A 680 7.58 15.79 -7.75
N GLU A 681 6.87 16.91 -7.71
CA GLU A 681 5.62 17.04 -6.94
C GLU A 681 4.39 16.75 -7.79
N LYS A 682 3.62 15.73 -7.41
CA LYS A 682 2.44 15.30 -8.19
C LYS A 682 1.31 16.33 -8.31
N TYR A 683 1.31 17.36 -7.47
CA TYR A 683 0.34 18.45 -7.56
C TYR A 683 0.66 19.43 -8.70
N GLN A 684 1.87 19.41 -9.27
CA GLN A 684 2.22 20.14 -10.50
C GLN A 684 1.61 19.51 -11.77
N ILE A 685 0.81 18.45 -11.64
CA ILE A 685 0.38 17.60 -12.74
C ILE A 685 -1.15 17.48 -12.73
N TYR A 686 -1.80 17.53 -13.88
CA TYR A 686 -3.21 17.19 -14.05
C TYR A 686 -3.41 16.37 -15.34
N PRO A 687 -3.83 15.09 -15.26
CA PRO A 687 -4.21 14.32 -16.44
C PRO A 687 -5.49 14.93 -17.03
N GLU A 688 -5.42 15.55 -18.21
CA GLU A 688 -6.53 16.29 -18.79
C GLU A 688 -7.22 15.54 -19.94
N TYR A 689 -6.48 14.75 -20.72
CA TYR A 689 -7.01 13.99 -21.85
C TYR A 689 -6.48 12.56 -21.90
N ILE A 690 -7.34 11.61 -22.27
CA ILE A 690 -6.93 10.33 -22.86
C ILE A 690 -7.02 10.48 -24.38
N ILE A 691 -5.92 10.24 -25.08
CA ILE A 691 -5.86 10.18 -26.55
C ILE A 691 -5.76 8.70 -26.94
N GLU A 692 -6.72 8.21 -27.70
CA GLU A 692 -6.70 6.86 -28.27
C GLU A 692 -6.46 6.91 -29.77
N TYR A 693 -5.58 6.05 -30.29
CA TYR A 693 -5.08 6.10 -31.67
C TYR A 693 -4.64 4.74 -32.20
N SER A 694 -4.50 4.64 -33.53
CA SER A 694 -3.93 3.51 -34.27
C SER A 694 -2.96 4.01 -35.33
#